data_AF-A0A653U5D3-F1
#
_entry.id   AF-A0A653U5D3-F1
#
_cell.length_a   1.000
_cell.length_b   1.000
_cell.length_c   1.000
_cell.angle_alpha   90.00
_cell.angle_beta   90.00
_cell.angle_gamma   90.00
#
_symmetry.space_group_name_H-M   'P 1'
#
loop_
_entity.id
_entity.type
_entity.pdbx_description
1 polymer ?
#
loop_
_entity_poly.entity_id
_entity_poly.type
_entity_poly.pdbx_seq_one_letter_code
_entity_poly.pdbx_strand_id
1 'polypeptide(L)'
;MTDTKAPVLKRFVLPSVIDIGKGPQSFRIEVEGDDGADGSGLSYVSIWLDQQLELLAHDGYMLQFGYVSQPNGFGDDTPNAAFADYTLLGKTPVRTYTVTSVWLTDKAGNVAQYETAQLKALGMNTTLSVTGRPADVTAPVLKGLNLPSIIDVSSGKAILPVSIQASDAGGEGVDMVTVWLDRDLVTDGWRTSALSVGNRLTADDFRDDTPERTSKSIVLDPTTPPGTYNVNRVEIVDRVGNRSVVEASELKAMGVSTSFTVTGGTVDTTPAELIDLWLPRTVSVKPGAQNAFVVSARDPGGKGVSSALALFDRELNFSEGKRDALSVNKYIGGDDFEDLTPGFGVDRFKLTEATVPGTYNITSVILSDQAGNFTTYTPLQLQQRGINTAITVVDRPASASATPYGVDGQLRVALSSTQWASEGTDAFSVTVAYDAATLRLVDALVPGVAGSQVSVSVTQPGRVLVSGSGALPASASLELVLQPLQGNAPFQYAVESFRVNGSSQVMATGNLEYVRFGTAGADVLTDTVANGLIDGRDGLDLAVFDGLRSAYTISKSGSGFVVTRGDGDRVVLSSVERLKFGDGMHALDLDGAGGQVYRLYQAAFDRKPEGAGVGWWMQRMDEGTPLLSVARSFLASGEFERKYGVDPDSESFLTALYTNVLHRAPDPDGYAYWLKSLRANFDRAELLVLFSESAENVAQVLATIQHGFDYV
;
A
#
# COMPACT_ATOMS: atom_id res chain seq x y z
N MET A 1 36.44 -19.93 17.66
CA MET A 1 35.99 -20.07 19.06
C MET A 1 35.09 -18.88 19.34
N THR A 2 33.97 -19.05 20.06
CA THR A 2 33.15 -17.91 20.50
C THR A 2 33.90 -17.16 21.57
N ASP A 3 34.29 -15.93 21.26
CA ASP A 3 34.94 -15.03 22.20
C ASP A 3 33.93 -14.52 23.24
N THR A 4 34.26 -14.69 24.52
CA THR A 4 33.41 -14.27 25.66
C THR A 4 34.19 -13.38 26.63
N LYS A 5 35.40 -12.93 26.27
CA LYS A 5 36.24 -12.11 27.14
C LYS A 5 35.97 -10.65 26.82
N ALA A 6 35.81 -9.82 27.85
CA ALA A 6 35.70 -8.38 27.64
C ALA A 6 37.09 -7.76 27.36
N PRO A 7 37.18 -6.76 26.49
CA PRO A 7 38.44 -6.09 26.16
C PRO A 7 39.00 -5.29 27.33
N VAL A 8 40.31 -5.00 27.31
CA VAL A 8 41.01 -4.25 28.36
C VAL A 8 41.46 -2.89 27.84
N LEU A 9 41.12 -1.81 28.55
CA LEU A 9 41.60 -0.46 28.23
C LEU A 9 43.06 -0.30 28.66
N LYS A 10 43.93 0.09 27.72
CA LYS A 10 45.38 0.29 27.95
C LYS A 10 45.76 1.76 28.02
N ARG A 11 45.22 2.59 27.12
CA ARG A 11 45.53 4.03 27.02
C ARG A 11 44.27 4.82 26.71
N PHE A 12 44.12 5.96 27.37
CA PHE A 12 43.09 6.94 27.07
C PHE A 12 43.71 8.33 27.14
N VAL A 13 43.74 9.02 26.00
CA VAL A 13 44.30 10.36 25.86
C VAL A 13 43.17 11.34 25.60
N LEU A 14 42.93 12.18 26.60
CA LEU A 14 42.04 13.33 26.53
C LEU A 14 42.85 14.60 26.85
N PRO A 15 42.82 15.65 25.99
CA PRO A 15 43.45 16.93 26.30
C PRO A 15 42.95 17.52 27.61
N SER A 16 43.85 18.07 28.42
CA SER A 16 43.48 18.65 29.72
C SER A 16 42.87 20.04 29.59
N VAL A 17 43.26 20.82 28.57
CA VAL A 17 42.80 22.19 28.33
C VAL A 17 42.63 22.43 26.84
N ILE A 18 41.52 23.07 26.45
CA ILE A 18 41.29 23.60 25.10
C ILE A 18 40.87 25.06 25.21
N ASP A 19 41.59 25.97 24.56
CA ASP A 19 41.32 27.41 24.56
C ASP A 19 40.60 27.86 23.29
N ILE A 20 39.29 28.12 23.38
CA ILE A 20 38.43 28.54 22.27
C ILE A 20 38.43 30.06 22.03
N GLY A 21 39.30 30.83 22.67
CA GLY A 21 39.32 32.30 22.57
C GLY A 21 39.62 32.88 21.18
N LYS A 22 39.97 32.05 20.20
CA LYS A 22 40.21 32.43 18.79
C LYS A 22 39.18 31.82 17.82
N GLY A 23 38.02 31.39 18.33
CA GLY A 23 37.02 30.63 17.57
C GLY A 23 37.19 29.11 17.70
N PRO A 24 36.53 28.32 16.85
CA PRO A 24 36.53 26.86 16.94
C PRO A 24 37.94 26.24 17.00
N GLN A 25 38.15 25.27 17.89
CA GLN A 25 39.45 24.60 18.10
C GLN A 25 39.36 23.10 17.90
N SER A 26 40.26 22.55 17.09
CA SER A 26 40.37 21.11 16.91
C SER A 26 41.19 20.45 18.03
N PHE A 27 40.79 19.24 18.40
CA PHE A 27 41.47 18.42 19.38
C PHE A 27 41.30 16.93 19.05
N ARG A 28 42.23 16.10 19.55
CA ARG A 28 42.23 14.66 19.30
C ARG A 28 41.98 13.89 20.59
N ILE A 29 41.19 12.83 20.49
CA ILE A 29 41.07 11.79 21.51
C ILE A 29 41.70 10.51 20.96
N GLU A 30 42.51 9.83 21.78
CA GLU A 30 43.08 8.52 21.44
C GLU A 30 42.70 7.48 22.50
N VAL A 31 42.35 6.28 22.06
CA VAL A 31 42.04 5.14 22.93
C VAL A 31 42.82 3.94 22.42
N GLU A 32 43.48 3.23 23.32
CA GLU A 32 44.17 1.97 23.06
C GLU A 32 43.58 0.88 23.96
N GLY A 33 43.26 -0.27 23.37
CA GLY A 33 42.74 -1.41 24.10
C GLY A 33 43.46 -2.71 23.73
N ASP A 34 43.06 -3.81 24.34
CA ASP A 34 43.62 -5.13 24.11
C ASP A 34 42.55 -6.18 24.37
N ASP A 35 42.28 -7.00 23.38
CA ASP A 35 41.28 -8.07 23.46
C ASP A 35 41.93 -9.44 23.73
N GLY A 36 43.25 -9.46 23.92
CA GLY A 36 44.03 -10.68 24.09
C GLY A 36 44.20 -11.47 22.78
N ALA A 37 45.10 -12.46 22.82
CA ALA A 37 45.47 -13.24 21.64
C ALA A 37 44.34 -14.15 21.10
N ASP A 38 43.35 -14.47 21.94
CA ASP A 38 42.19 -15.29 21.58
C ASP A 38 40.91 -14.46 21.32
N GLY A 39 41.01 -13.13 21.42
CA GLY A 39 39.89 -12.20 21.29
C GLY A 39 39.47 -11.97 19.84
N SER A 40 38.24 -11.49 19.66
CA SER A 40 37.64 -11.13 18.37
C SER A 40 38.18 -9.82 17.79
N GLY A 41 38.89 -9.04 18.61
CA GLY A 41 39.45 -7.74 18.29
C GLY A 41 38.48 -6.60 18.62
N LEU A 42 39.01 -5.40 18.81
CA LEU A 42 38.21 -4.23 19.18
C LEU A 42 37.29 -3.79 18.02
N SER A 43 36.09 -3.32 18.38
CA SER A 43 35.10 -2.80 17.42
C SER A 43 34.94 -1.29 17.52
N TYR A 44 34.68 -0.72 18.71
CA TYR A 44 34.52 0.73 18.90
C TYR A 44 34.68 1.11 20.37
N VAL A 45 34.82 2.41 20.63
CA VAL A 45 34.84 3.02 21.96
C VAL A 45 33.75 4.08 22.09
N SER A 46 33.10 4.12 23.25
CA SER A 46 32.19 5.20 23.65
C SER A 46 32.70 5.90 24.90
N ILE A 47 32.73 7.24 24.88
CA ILE A 47 33.17 8.09 25.98
C ILE A 47 31.99 8.95 26.41
N TRP A 48 31.64 8.88 27.68
CA TRP A 48 30.51 9.61 28.25
C TRP A 48 31.02 10.77 29.11
N LEU A 49 30.37 11.93 28.98
CA LEU A 49 30.69 13.15 29.70
C LEU A 49 29.55 13.53 30.64
N ASP A 50 29.88 14.28 31.70
CA ASP A 50 28.91 14.81 32.65
C ASP A 50 28.04 15.94 32.07
N GLN A 51 28.54 16.61 31.04
CA GLN A 51 27.90 17.72 30.34
C GLN A 51 28.15 17.60 28.83
N GLN A 52 27.23 18.15 28.03
CA GLN A 52 27.32 18.15 26.57
C GLN A 52 28.43 19.09 26.07
N LEU A 53 29.22 18.62 25.11
CA LEU A 53 30.14 19.46 24.33
C LEU A 53 29.45 19.95 23.06
N GLU A 54 29.78 21.17 22.62
CA GLU A 54 29.32 21.74 21.35
C GLU A 54 30.39 21.48 20.28
N LEU A 55 30.19 20.49 19.41
CA LEU A 55 31.18 20.08 18.41
C LEU A 55 30.69 20.36 16.98
N LEU A 56 31.62 20.62 16.06
CA LEU A 56 31.30 20.75 14.65
C LEU A 56 30.75 19.41 14.13
N ALA A 57 29.51 19.44 13.61
CA ALA A 57 28.77 18.32 13.03
C ALA A 57 28.33 17.20 13.99
N HIS A 58 28.57 17.29 15.31
CA HIS A 58 28.15 16.30 16.32
C HIS A 58 27.71 17.03 17.61
N ASP A 59 26.51 16.73 18.12
CA ASP A 59 26.03 17.24 19.41
C ASP A 59 25.64 16.07 20.32
N GLY A 60 26.20 16.00 21.54
CA GLY A 60 25.83 14.95 22.49
C GLY A 60 26.71 14.83 23.74
N TYR A 61 26.22 14.05 24.71
CA TYR A 61 26.93 13.69 25.95
C TYR A 61 27.90 12.51 25.76
N MET A 62 27.89 11.91 24.56
CA MET A 62 28.64 10.70 24.21
C MET A 62 29.45 10.95 22.95
N LEU A 63 30.75 10.65 23.01
CA LEU A 63 31.66 10.63 21.87
C LEU A 63 31.94 9.17 21.51
N GLN A 64 31.66 8.76 20.27
CA GLN A 64 31.86 7.39 19.83
C GLN A 64 32.66 7.34 18.53
N PHE A 65 33.69 6.50 18.51
CA PHE A 65 34.55 6.28 17.36
C PHE A 65 35.22 4.92 17.45
N GLY A 66 36.08 4.57 16.49
CA GLY A 66 36.84 3.31 16.53
C GLY A 66 36.32 2.22 15.59
N TYR A 67 35.20 2.44 14.91
CA TYR A 67 34.59 1.48 14.00
C TYR A 67 35.55 1.00 12.91
N VAL A 68 35.57 -0.31 12.66
CA VAL A 68 36.46 -0.99 11.69
C VAL A 68 36.36 -0.40 10.27
N SER A 69 35.21 0.17 9.91
CA SER A 69 34.99 0.80 8.60
C SER A 69 35.58 2.20 8.46
N GLN A 70 36.16 2.78 9.52
CA GLN A 70 36.72 4.14 9.51
C GLN A 70 38.25 4.11 9.47
N PRO A 71 38.92 5.01 8.71
CA PRO A 71 40.39 5.05 8.56
C PRO A 71 41.18 5.26 9.86
N ASN A 72 40.51 5.68 10.93
CA ASN A 72 41.02 5.99 12.26
C ASN A 72 40.43 5.05 13.34
N GLY A 73 39.78 3.97 12.90
CA GLY A 73 39.25 2.92 13.74
C GLY A 73 40.28 1.86 14.11
N PHE A 74 39.86 0.82 14.84
CA PHE A 74 40.71 -0.32 15.22
C PHE A 74 41.02 -1.28 14.04
N GLY A 75 41.16 -0.75 12.82
CA GLY A 75 40.89 -1.41 11.54
C GLY A 75 42.08 -1.97 10.73
N ASP A 76 43.33 -1.78 11.12
CA ASP A 76 44.47 -2.46 10.48
C ASP A 76 45.58 -2.79 11.50
N ASP A 77 46.25 -3.92 11.28
CA ASP A 77 47.17 -4.53 12.25
C ASP A 77 48.25 -3.54 12.72
N THR A 78 48.22 -3.25 14.03
CA THR A 78 49.12 -2.42 14.84
C THR A 78 49.04 -0.89 14.64
N PRO A 79 48.70 -0.11 15.71
CA PRO A 79 48.40 -0.50 17.09
C PRO A 79 46.91 -0.79 17.33
N ASN A 80 46.57 -1.44 18.46
CA ASN A 80 45.21 -1.58 18.98
C ASN A 80 44.64 -0.23 19.48
N ALA A 81 44.77 0.82 18.66
CA ALA A 81 44.42 2.17 18.99
C ALA A 81 43.45 2.73 17.95
N ALA A 82 42.49 3.49 18.42
CA ALA A 82 41.63 4.32 17.59
C ALA A 82 41.81 5.78 18.03
N PHE A 83 41.56 6.70 17.11
CA PHE A 83 41.52 8.11 17.44
C PHE A 83 40.39 8.82 16.70
N ALA A 84 39.94 9.93 17.26
CA ALA A 84 39.01 10.83 16.59
C ALA A 84 39.45 12.28 16.78
N ASP A 85 39.40 13.02 15.68
CA ASP A 85 39.58 14.47 15.68
C ASP A 85 38.21 15.14 15.78
N TYR A 86 38.05 16.00 16.78
CA TYR A 86 36.86 16.79 17.02
C TYR A 86 37.20 18.27 16.93
N THR A 87 36.22 19.09 16.55
CA THR A 87 36.36 20.55 16.59
C THR A 87 35.35 21.12 17.57
N LEU A 88 35.86 21.66 18.67
CA LEU A 88 35.10 22.36 19.70
C LEU A 88 34.65 23.72 19.15
N LEU A 89 33.35 24.02 19.20
CA LEU A 89 32.82 25.29 18.72
C LEU A 89 33.12 26.43 19.72
N GLY A 90 33.27 27.66 19.23
CA GLY A 90 33.50 28.86 20.06
C GLY A 90 32.37 29.15 21.06
N LYS A 91 31.17 28.60 20.84
CA LYS A 91 30.03 28.67 21.76
C LYS A 91 30.09 27.67 22.92
N THR A 92 31.07 26.77 22.95
CA THR A 92 31.16 25.75 24.01
C THR A 92 31.32 26.43 25.36
N PRO A 93 30.49 26.12 26.38
CA PRO A 93 30.62 26.74 27.68
C PRO A 93 32.01 26.55 28.30
N VAL A 94 32.63 27.66 28.71
CA VAL A 94 33.89 27.68 29.45
C VAL A 94 33.67 27.09 30.84
N ARG A 95 34.10 25.83 31.03
CA ARG A 95 34.00 25.06 32.28
C ARG A 95 34.89 23.81 32.20
N THR A 96 34.95 23.06 33.30
CA THR A 96 35.53 21.72 33.31
C THR A 96 34.45 20.68 33.02
N TYR A 97 34.73 19.79 32.07
CA TYR A 97 33.93 18.62 31.70
C TYR A 97 34.59 17.36 32.25
N THR A 98 33.81 16.46 32.81
CA THR A 98 34.29 15.22 33.43
C THR A 98 33.84 14.01 32.62
N VAL A 99 34.76 13.11 32.31
CA VAL A 99 34.45 11.79 31.74
C VAL A 99 33.81 10.93 32.82
N THR A 100 32.55 10.55 32.62
CA THR A 100 31.78 9.70 33.54
C THR A 100 32.09 8.23 33.33
N SER A 101 32.24 7.80 32.07
CA SER A 101 32.71 6.44 31.75
C SER A 101 33.31 6.31 30.35
N VAL A 102 34.16 5.29 30.17
CA VAL A 102 34.70 4.85 28.87
C VAL A 102 34.34 3.38 28.66
N TRP A 103 33.75 3.06 27.52
CA TRP A 103 33.27 1.74 27.17
C TRP A 103 34.04 1.23 25.96
N LEU A 104 34.70 0.08 26.09
CA LEU A 104 35.34 -0.62 24.98
C LEU A 104 34.49 -1.82 24.59
N THR A 105 34.17 -1.94 23.30
CA THR A 105 33.38 -3.04 22.74
C THR A 105 34.21 -3.81 21.72
N ASP A 106 34.24 -5.13 21.81
CA ASP A 106 34.90 -6.01 20.83
C ASP A 106 33.96 -6.39 19.65
N LYS A 107 34.46 -7.16 18.68
CA LYS A 107 33.68 -7.60 17.50
C LYS A 107 32.68 -8.72 17.82
N ALA A 108 32.82 -9.40 18.97
CA ALA A 108 31.89 -10.39 19.47
C ALA A 108 30.74 -9.77 20.30
N GLY A 109 30.84 -8.48 20.63
CA GLY A 109 29.87 -7.73 21.43
C GLY A 109 30.13 -7.72 22.93
N ASN A 110 31.28 -8.22 23.40
CA ASN A 110 31.65 -8.08 24.81
C ASN A 110 32.07 -6.63 25.11
N VAL A 111 31.68 -6.12 26.27
CA VAL A 111 31.89 -4.73 26.66
C VAL A 111 32.63 -4.64 27.98
N ALA A 112 33.68 -3.81 28.03
CA ALA A 112 34.33 -3.39 29.27
C ALA A 112 34.05 -1.91 29.54
N GLN A 113 33.51 -1.64 30.73
CA GLN A 113 33.16 -0.30 31.19
C GLN A 113 34.10 0.16 32.31
N TYR A 114 34.67 1.36 32.15
CA TYR A 114 35.54 2.00 33.12
C TYR A 114 34.92 3.32 33.57
N GLU A 115 34.52 3.40 34.84
CA GLU A 115 33.99 4.62 35.45
C GLU A 115 35.11 5.60 35.82
N THR A 116 34.76 6.86 36.07
CA THR A 116 35.71 7.93 36.42
C THR A 116 36.73 7.53 37.50
N ALA A 117 36.29 6.84 38.56
CA ALA A 117 37.17 6.41 39.65
C ALA A 117 38.21 5.37 39.18
N GLN A 118 37.80 4.44 38.32
CA GLN A 118 38.68 3.39 37.77
C GLN A 118 39.67 3.99 36.78
N LEU A 119 39.23 4.90 35.91
CA LEU A 119 40.10 5.63 34.98
C LEU A 119 41.17 6.44 35.73
N LYS A 120 40.78 7.14 36.81
CA LYS A 120 41.72 7.85 37.69
C LYS A 120 42.72 6.90 38.36
N ALA A 121 42.26 5.74 38.84
CA ALA A 121 43.14 4.72 39.43
C ALA A 121 44.15 4.16 38.42
N LEU A 122 43.79 4.14 37.13
CA LEU A 122 44.68 3.79 36.01
C LEU A 122 45.57 4.96 35.55
N GLY A 123 45.50 6.12 36.20
CA GLY A 123 46.29 7.31 35.86
C GLY A 123 45.83 8.05 34.60
N MET A 124 44.62 7.79 34.13
CA MET A 124 44.07 8.40 32.91
C MET A 124 43.46 9.77 33.21
N ASN A 125 43.66 10.74 32.32
CA ASN A 125 43.00 12.04 32.44
C ASN A 125 41.49 11.86 32.25
N THR A 126 40.70 12.38 33.19
CA THR A 126 39.24 12.29 33.19
C THR A 126 38.56 13.65 33.11
N THR A 127 39.32 14.72 32.91
CA THR A 127 38.79 16.07 32.87
C THR A 127 39.33 16.86 31.68
N LEU A 128 38.45 17.61 31.02
CA LEU A 128 38.77 18.57 29.97
C LEU A 128 38.33 19.96 30.44
N SER A 129 39.25 20.90 30.57
CA SER A 129 38.95 22.31 30.88
C SER A 129 38.85 23.12 29.59
N VAL A 130 37.67 23.64 29.28
CA VAL A 130 37.49 24.59 28.18
C VAL A 130 37.71 26.00 28.72
N THR A 131 38.62 26.76 28.10
CA THR A 131 39.01 28.12 28.46
C THR A 131 38.89 29.07 27.27
N GLY A 132 39.00 30.39 27.48
CA GLY A 132 38.92 31.40 26.41
C GLY A 132 38.03 32.58 26.75
N ARG A 133 37.63 33.38 25.76
CA ARG A 133 36.59 34.41 25.95
C ARG A 133 35.25 33.73 26.24
N PRO A 134 34.34 34.36 27.00
CA PRO A 134 32.98 33.86 27.15
C PRO A 134 32.36 33.68 25.76
N ALA A 135 31.49 32.68 25.62
CA ALA A 135 30.71 32.52 24.39
C ALA A 135 30.08 33.86 24.02
N ASP A 136 30.20 34.25 22.76
CA ASP A 136 29.44 35.38 22.26
C ASP A 136 27.95 35.04 22.40
N VAL A 137 27.25 35.83 23.21
CA VAL A 137 25.81 35.73 23.50
C VAL A 137 25.06 36.95 22.96
N THR A 138 25.74 37.82 22.22
CA THR A 138 25.18 39.07 21.73
C THR A 138 24.33 38.77 20.50
N ALA A 139 23.03 39.03 20.58
CA ALA A 139 22.18 38.86 19.41
C ALA A 139 22.51 39.92 18.33
N PRO A 140 22.55 39.55 17.04
CA PRO A 140 22.75 40.49 15.95
C PRO A 140 21.59 41.48 15.82
N VAL A 141 21.79 42.62 15.15
CA VAL A 141 20.80 43.71 15.07
C VAL A 141 20.56 44.14 13.63
N LEU A 142 19.28 44.29 13.23
CA LEU A 142 18.92 44.86 11.93
C LEU A 142 19.20 46.37 11.90
N LYS A 143 19.80 46.85 10.82
CA LYS A 143 20.05 48.28 10.56
C LYS A 143 19.26 48.81 9.37
N GLY A 144 18.94 47.96 8.40
CA GLY A 144 18.22 48.37 7.19
C GLY A 144 17.67 47.19 6.39
N LEU A 145 16.55 47.42 5.72
CA LEU A 145 15.96 46.52 4.73
C LEU A 145 15.39 47.35 3.58
N ASN A 146 15.81 47.05 2.37
CA ASN A 146 15.31 47.70 1.17
C ASN A 146 14.80 46.65 0.17
N LEU A 147 13.51 46.78 -0.14
CA LEU A 147 12.78 46.03 -1.16
C LEU A 147 12.15 47.04 -2.14
N PRO A 148 12.04 46.70 -3.44
CA PRO A 148 11.34 47.53 -4.41
C PRO A 148 9.85 47.63 -4.06
N SER A 149 9.18 48.72 -4.44
CA SER A 149 7.74 48.89 -4.16
C SER A 149 6.85 48.03 -5.04
N ILE A 150 7.26 47.79 -6.29
CA ILE A 150 6.50 47.03 -7.31
C ILE A 150 7.46 46.13 -8.10
N ILE A 151 7.03 44.90 -8.38
CA ILE A 151 7.67 43.98 -9.34
C ILE A 151 6.60 43.52 -10.33
N ASP A 152 6.88 43.61 -11.63
CA ASP A 152 6.00 43.07 -12.67
C ASP A 152 6.58 41.77 -13.24
N VAL A 153 5.78 40.71 -13.24
CA VAL A 153 6.13 39.39 -13.80
C VAL A 153 5.34 39.07 -15.09
N SER A 154 4.63 40.05 -15.65
CA SER A 154 3.80 39.88 -16.85
C SER A 154 4.56 39.43 -18.10
N SER A 155 5.86 39.70 -18.18
CA SER A 155 6.72 39.47 -19.34
C SER A 155 7.67 38.28 -19.19
N GLY A 156 7.51 37.48 -18.13
CA GLY A 156 8.40 36.37 -17.81
C GLY A 156 9.01 36.50 -16.41
N LYS A 157 10.08 35.74 -16.15
CA LYS A 157 10.81 35.80 -14.87
C LYS A 157 11.29 37.24 -14.60
N ALA A 158 11.13 37.73 -13.38
CA ALA A 158 11.58 39.06 -12.95
C ALA A 158 12.63 38.95 -11.84
N ILE A 159 13.42 40.00 -11.62
CA ILE A 159 14.45 40.02 -10.56
C ILE A 159 13.94 40.87 -9.38
N LEU A 160 13.87 40.25 -8.20
CA LEU A 160 13.65 40.90 -6.91
C LEU A 160 15.00 41.20 -6.23
N PRO A 161 15.48 42.46 -6.27
CA PRO A 161 16.63 42.87 -5.49
C PRO A 161 16.26 42.99 -4.00
N VAL A 162 17.02 42.31 -3.15
CA VAL A 162 16.93 42.41 -1.68
C VAL A 162 18.23 43.00 -1.17
N SER A 163 18.17 44.14 -0.48
CA SER A 163 19.35 44.73 0.19
C SER A 163 19.10 44.84 1.68
N ILE A 164 20.03 44.32 2.47
CA ILE A 164 19.92 44.20 3.92
C ILE A 164 21.13 44.86 4.56
N GLN A 165 20.91 45.53 5.69
CA GLN A 165 21.96 46.00 6.57
C GLN A 165 21.77 45.42 7.97
N ALA A 166 22.79 44.76 8.54
CA ALA A 166 22.76 44.15 9.88
C ALA A 166 24.15 44.16 10.52
N SER A 167 24.23 44.18 11.85
CA SER A 167 25.48 44.23 12.62
C SER A 167 25.46 43.26 13.79
N ASP A 168 26.60 42.65 14.11
CA ASP A 168 26.82 41.95 15.37
C ASP A 168 27.93 42.66 16.17
N ALA A 169 27.68 42.90 17.46
CA ALA A 169 28.63 43.54 18.37
C ALA A 169 29.44 42.52 19.20
N GLY A 170 29.10 41.24 19.11
CA GLY A 170 29.78 40.12 19.73
C GLY A 170 31.13 39.76 19.09
N GLY A 171 31.28 40.13 17.81
CA GLY A 171 32.54 40.13 17.08
C GLY A 171 32.71 38.98 16.10
N GLU A 172 31.71 38.10 16.00
CA GLU A 172 31.71 36.94 15.10
C GLU A 172 30.93 37.21 13.80
N GLY A 173 30.16 38.30 13.74
CA GLY A 173 29.53 38.79 12.52
C GLY A 173 28.22 38.08 12.18
N VAL A 174 27.48 38.64 11.21
CA VAL A 174 26.18 38.09 10.78
C VAL A 174 26.40 36.92 9.81
N ASP A 175 25.67 35.83 10.02
CA ASP A 175 25.70 34.63 9.17
C ASP A 175 24.57 34.63 8.14
N MET A 176 23.35 34.92 8.59
CA MET A 176 22.16 34.87 7.76
C MET A 176 21.07 35.82 8.24
N VAL A 177 20.40 36.46 7.28
CA VAL A 177 19.18 37.23 7.48
C VAL A 177 18.06 36.65 6.61
N THR A 178 16.94 36.33 7.24
CA THR A 178 15.74 35.82 6.56
C THR A 178 14.58 36.80 6.73
N VAL A 179 14.06 37.31 5.60
CA VAL A 179 12.86 38.15 5.56
C VAL A 179 11.65 37.24 5.32
N TRP A 180 10.70 37.22 6.24
CA TRP A 180 9.48 36.42 6.16
C TRP A 180 8.31 37.26 5.64
N LEU A 181 7.59 36.74 4.65
CA LEU A 181 6.42 37.36 4.03
C LEU A 181 5.11 36.77 4.55
N ASP A 182 4.00 37.46 4.30
CA ASP A 182 2.64 37.03 4.65
C ASP A 182 1.98 36.07 3.65
N ARG A 183 2.68 35.78 2.55
CA ARG A 183 2.27 34.85 1.50
C ARG A 183 3.46 34.38 0.70
N ASP A 184 3.29 33.25 0.02
CA ASP A 184 4.32 32.63 -0.77
C ASP A 184 4.49 33.30 -2.13
N LEU A 185 5.73 33.44 -2.57
CA LEU A 185 6.14 33.73 -3.94
C LEU A 185 6.72 32.48 -4.60
N VAL A 186 6.92 32.54 -5.92
CA VAL A 186 7.55 31.45 -6.68
C VAL A 186 8.93 31.90 -7.17
N THR A 187 9.96 31.13 -6.85
CA THR A 187 11.35 31.38 -7.23
C THR A 187 12.02 30.10 -7.71
N ASP A 188 12.50 30.11 -8.96
CA ASP A 188 13.06 28.96 -9.66
C ASP A 188 12.20 27.69 -9.59
N GLY A 189 10.88 27.88 -9.70
CA GLY A 189 9.88 26.81 -9.63
C GLY A 189 9.50 26.37 -8.21
N TRP A 190 10.07 26.98 -7.18
CA TRP A 190 9.79 26.66 -5.78
C TRP A 190 8.93 27.73 -5.10
N ARG A 191 8.01 27.32 -4.24
CA ARG A 191 7.24 28.22 -3.39
C ARG A 191 7.98 28.50 -2.08
N THR A 192 8.05 29.77 -1.71
CA THR A 192 8.62 30.20 -0.42
C THR A 192 8.00 31.50 0.04
N SER A 193 7.83 31.66 1.34
CA SER A 193 7.54 32.95 2.00
C SER A 193 8.78 33.56 2.65
N ALA A 194 9.95 32.95 2.47
CA ALA A 194 11.22 33.37 3.05
C ALA A 194 12.21 33.85 1.97
N LEU A 195 12.77 35.05 2.16
CA LEU A 195 13.87 35.60 1.39
C LEU A 195 15.14 35.59 2.25
N SER A 196 16.03 34.62 2.03
CA SER A 196 17.27 34.49 2.79
C SER A 196 18.49 35.06 2.05
N VAL A 197 19.24 35.89 2.75
CA VAL A 197 20.55 36.42 2.37
C VAL A 197 21.55 35.98 3.44
N GLY A 198 22.69 35.45 3.06
CA GLY A 198 23.58 34.67 3.92
C GLY A 198 23.66 33.20 3.52
N ASN A 199 24.72 32.54 3.97
CA ASN A 199 24.84 31.09 3.89
C ASN A 199 25.72 30.53 5.03
N ARG A 200 25.07 29.77 5.92
CA ARG A 200 25.66 29.09 7.08
C ARG A 200 26.80 28.12 6.78
N LEU A 201 26.97 27.68 5.53
CA LEU A 201 27.81 26.52 5.20
C LEU A 201 29.03 26.82 4.34
N THR A 202 29.01 27.80 3.43
CA THR A 202 30.07 27.87 2.40
C THR A 202 30.36 29.22 1.75
N ALA A 203 29.63 30.31 2.06
CA ALA A 203 29.87 31.60 1.43
C ALA A 203 29.47 32.77 2.33
N ASP A 204 30.47 33.53 2.77
CA ASP A 204 30.27 34.81 3.45
C ASP A 204 29.83 35.89 2.45
N ASP A 205 28.58 36.34 2.57
CA ASP A 205 28.03 37.48 1.82
C ASP A 205 27.89 38.75 2.67
N PHE A 206 28.40 38.75 3.91
CA PHE A 206 28.53 39.89 4.82
C PHE A 206 30.01 40.21 5.09
N ARG A 207 30.84 40.23 4.04
CA ARG A 207 32.31 40.38 4.13
C ARG A 207 32.76 41.62 4.91
N ASP A 208 33.80 41.43 5.73
CA ASP A 208 34.40 42.39 6.66
C ASP A 208 35.00 43.66 6.02
N ASP A 209 35.08 43.76 4.69
CA ASP A 209 35.60 44.95 3.99
C ASP A 209 34.56 46.07 3.77
N THR A 210 33.28 45.79 4.04
CA THR A 210 32.29 46.77 4.50
C THR A 210 31.32 46.07 5.46
N PRO A 211 31.62 46.04 6.76
CA PRO A 211 30.74 45.41 7.72
C PRO A 211 29.47 46.25 7.72
N GLU A 212 28.38 45.61 7.35
CA GLU A 212 27.00 45.93 7.71
C GLU A 212 26.03 45.75 6.56
N ARG A 213 26.41 45.73 5.27
CA ARG A 213 25.45 45.73 4.15
C ARG A 213 25.70 44.65 3.10
N THR A 214 24.64 43.93 2.72
CA THR A 214 24.66 42.94 1.63
C THR A 214 23.47 43.12 0.68
N SER A 215 23.54 42.47 -0.48
CA SER A 215 22.43 42.41 -1.43
C SER A 215 22.39 41.10 -2.21
N LYS A 216 21.19 40.58 -2.45
CA LYS A 216 20.93 39.38 -3.25
C LYS A 216 19.83 39.64 -4.27
N SER A 217 20.00 39.12 -5.47
CA SER A 217 18.98 39.11 -6.52
C SER A 217 18.25 37.77 -6.49
N ILE A 218 16.94 37.80 -6.27
CA ILE A 218 16.07 36.63 -6.25
C ILE A 218 15.23 36.62 -7.52
N VAL A 219 15.20 35.51 -8.24
CA VAL A 219 14.42 35.41 -9.48
C VAL A 219 12.99 35.03 -9.12
N LEU A 220 12.01 35.84 -9.51
CA LEU A 220 10.58 35.57 -9.36
C LEU A 220 10.00 35.01 -10.64
N ASP A 221 9.22 33.94 -10.52
CA ASP A 221 8.53 33.32 -11.65
C ASP A 221 7.19 34.03 -11.98
N PRO A 222 6.73 33.99 -13.26
CA PRO A 222 5.43 34.51 -13.70
C PRO A 222 4.21 33.92 -12.99
N THR A 223 4.41 32.81 -12.28
CA THR A 223 3.41 32.11 -11.49
C THR A 223 3.27 32.66 -10.07
N THR A 224 4.11 33.63 -9.69
CA THR A 224 3.98 34.36 -8.42
C THR A 224 2.63 35.10 -8.38
N PRO A 225 1.76 34.83 -7.39
CA PRO A 225 0.45 35.48 -7.33
C PRO A 225 0.55 37.01 -7.29
N PRO A 226 -0.23 37.74 -8.09
CA PRO A 226 -0.27 39.19 -8.00
C PRO A 226 -0.87 39.63 -6.66
N GLY A 227 -0.39 40.75 -6.13
CA GLY A 227 -0.84 41.32 -4.86
C GLY A 227 0.29 41.90 -4.04
N THR A 228 -0.06 42.49 -2.90
CA THR A 228 0.91 43.03 -1.94
C THR A 228 1.42 41.91 -1.03
N TYR A 229 2.74 41.84 -0.89
CA TYR A 229 3.48 40.94 -0.01
C TYR A 229 4.01 41.79 1.14
N ASN A 230 3.54 41.52 2.35
CA ASN A 230 3.93 42.23 3.56
C ASN A 230 5.02 41.44 4.28
N VAL A 231 6.01 42.16 4.83
CA VAL A 231 7.04 41.57 5.67
C VAL A 231 6.46 41.35 7.07
N ASN A 232 6.33 40.10 7.47
CA ASN A 232 5.84 39.70 8.79
C ASN A 232 6.89 39.89 9.89
N ARG A 233 8.12 39.43 9.63
CA ARG A 233 9.26 39.56 10.54
C ARG A 233 10.58 39.38 9.78
N VAL A 234 11.67 39.82 10.39
CA VAL A 234 13.03 39.53 9.94
C VAL A 234 13.76 38.77 11.04
N GLU A 235 14.32 37.61 10.70
CA GLU A 235 15.16 36.82 11.61
C GLU A 235 16.63 36.97 11.20
N ILE A 236 17.51 37.16 12.17
CA ILE A 236 18.94 37.35 11.97
C ILE A 236 19.67 36.37 12.85
N VAL A 237 20.65 35.68 12.27
CA VAL A 237 21.50 34.71 12.96
C VAL A 237 22.95 35.12 12.76
N ASP A 238 23.73 35.14 13.83
CA ASP A 238 25.18 35.33 13.76
C ASP A 238 25.93 34.01 13.53
N ARG A 239 27.25 34.06 13.36
CA ARG A 239 28.06 32.86 13.07
C ARG A 239 28.16 31.87 14.24
N VAL A 240 27.83 32.29 15.46
CA VAL A 240 27.83 31.42 16.64
C VAL A 240 26.42 30.91 16.99
N GLY A 241 25.39 31.39 16.30
CA GLY A 241 24.01 30.96 16.39
C GLY A 241 23.10 31.82 17.28
N ASN A 242 23.56 32.98 17.79
CA ASN A 242 22.65 33.91 18.48
C ASN A 242 21.66 34.49 17.46
N ARG A 243 20.43 34.71 17.92
CA ARG A 243 19.31 35.11 17.07
C ARG A 243 18.66 36.39 17.55
N SER A 244 18.25 37.22 16.62
CA SER A 244 17.26 38.27 16.85
C SER A 244 16.11 38.16 15.87
N VAL A 245 14.94 38.59 16.31
CA VAL A 245 13.74 38.69 15.48
C VAL A 245 13.25 40.12 15.58
N VAL A 246 12.99 40.75 14.43
CA VAL A 246 12.41 42.09 14.33
C VAL A 246 11.01 41.94 13.73
N GLU A 247 9.98 42.26 14.51
CA GLU A 247 8.58 42.07 14.13
C GLU A 247 8.08 43.19 13.19
N ALA A 248 6.99 42.95 12.45
CA ALA A 248 6.42 43.91 11.49
C ALA A 248 6.23 45.33 12.05
N SER A 249 5.81 45.45 13.32
CA SER A 249 5.59 46.75 13.97
C SER A 249 6.90 47.52 14.21
N GLU A 250 7.99 46.81 14.49
CA GLU A 250 9.32 47.37 14.74
C GLU A 250 9.97 47.74 13.41
N LEU A 251 9.83 46.91 12.38
CA LEU A 251 10.26 47.24 11.01
C LEU A 251 9.60 48.53 10.52
N LYS A 252 8.29 48.70 10.79
CA LYS A 252 7.57 49.93 10.48
C LYS A 252 8.12 51.13 11.26
N ALA A 253 8.44 50.96 12.54
CA ALA A 253 9.03 52.02 13.36
C ALA A 253 10.45 52.39 12.90
N MET A 254 11.20 51.44 12.34
CA MET A 254 12.52 51.65 11.74
C MET A 254 12.48 52.38 10.39
N GLY A 255 11.31 52.48 9.74
CA GLY A 255 11.16 53.14 8.44
C GLY A 255 11.79 52.38 7.28
N VAL A 256 12.02 51.08 7.43
CA VAL A 256 12.53 50.20 6.36
C VAL A 256 11.39 49.70 5.45
N SER A 257 11.72 49.05 4.33
CA SER A 257 10.69 48.47 3.45
C SER A 257 9.91 47.37 4.19
N THR A 258 8.59 47.55 4.34
CA THR A 258 7.70 46.57 5.00
C THR A 258 6.81 45.81 4.02
N SER A 259 6.85 46.12 2.73
CA SER A 259 6.04 45.44 1.71
C SER A 259 6.52 45.74 0.29
N PHE A 260 6.14 44.89 -0.66
CA PHE A 260 6.21 45.13 -2.09
C PHE A 260 4.98 44.57 -2.80
N THR A 261 4.66 45.02 -4.01
CA THR A 261 3.51 44.53 -4.79
C THR A 261 3.97 43.80 -6.04
N VAL A 262 3.49 42.58 -6.25
CA VAL A 262 3.67 41.83 -7.51
C VAL A 262 2.49 42.11 -8.44
N THR A 263 2.76 42.40 -9.71
CA THR A 263 1.74 42.58 -10.76
C THR A 263 1.97 41.62 -11.92
N GLY A 264 0.93 41.39 -12.73
CA GLY A 264 1.05 40.61 -13.98
C GLY A 264 1.12 39.10 -13.82
N GLY A 265 1.10 38.56 -12.60
CA GLY A 265 1.12 37.12 -12.34
C GLY A 265 -0.18 36.42 -12.73
N THR A 266 -0.08 35.15 -13.16
CA THR A 266 -1.24 34.30 -13.44
C THR A 266 -1.62 33.50 -12.18
N VAL A 267 -2.83 33.71 -11.65
CA VAL A 267 -3.37 32.87 -10.56
C VAL A 267 -3.98 31.62 -11.20
N ASP A 268 -3.51 30.45 -10.80
CA ASP A 268 -4.19 29.21 -11.09
C ASP A 268 -5.09 28.82 -9.91
N THR A 269 -6.40 28.77 -10.17
CA THR A 269 -7.42 28.38 -9.19
C THR A 269 -8.06 27.03 -9.52
N THR A 270 -7.52 26.30 -10.50
CA THR A 270 -8.11 25.04 -10.97
C THR A 270 -7.42 23.87 -10.27
N PRO A 271 -8.11 23.06 -9.46
CA PRO A 271 -7.50 21.91 -8.82
C PRO A 271 -7.06 20.82 -9.79
N ALA A 272 -6.03 20.07 -9.41
CA ALA A 272 -5.63 18.84 -10.07
C ALA A 272 -6.76 17.78 -10.07
N GLU A 273 -6.81 17.01 -11.15
CA GLU A 273 -7.75 15.92 -11.40
C GLU A 273 -7.05 14.56 -11.45
N LEU A 274 -7.60 13.58 -10.75
CA LEU A 274 -7.17 12.18 -10.79
C LEU A 274 -7.63 11.53 -12.10
N ILE A 275 -6.69 10.91 -12.80
CA ILE A 275 -6.95 10.09 -14.00
C ILE A 275 -7.03 8.63 -13.59
N ASP A 276 -5.99 8.13 -12.91
CA ASP A 276 -5.90 6.75 -12.48
C ASP A 276 -5.11 6.62 -11.16
N LEU A 277 -5.40 5.56 -10.41
CA LEU A 277 -4.73 5.18 -9.19
C LEU A 277 -4.64 3.67 -9.12
N TRP A 278 -3.43 3.14 -9.16
CA TRP A 278 -3.20 1.72 -9.05
C TRP A 278 -2.55 1.35 -7.71
N LEU A 279 -3.16 0.37 -7.05
CA LEU A 279 -2.73 -0.23 -5.79
C LEU A 279 -2.83 -1.76 -5.87
N PRO A 280 -1.82 -2.50 -5.40
CA PRO A 280 -1.89 -3.95 -5.32
C PRO A 280 -2.99 -4.37 -4.33
N ARG A 281 -3.92 -5.23 -4.76
CA ARG A 281 -4.99 -5.77 -3.90
C ARG A 281 -4.45 -6.54 -2.70
N THR A 282 -3.27 -7.13 -2.87
CA THR A 282 -2.61 -7.94 -1.87
C THR A 282 -1.17 -7.50 -1.73
N VAL A 283 -0.75 -7.25 -0.49
CA VAL A 283 0.60 -6.84 -0.14
C VAL A 283 1.19 -7.88 0.81
N SER A 284 2.30 -8.50 0.41
CA SER A 284 3.05 -9.40 1.30
C SER A 284 4.07 -8.61 2.11
N VAL A 285 4.23 -8.98 3.39
CA VAL A 285 5.25 -8.43 4.29
C VAL A 285 6.49 -9.33 4.35
N LYS A 286 6.55 -10.40 3.54
CA LYS A 286 7.72 -11.27 3.47
C LYS A 286 8.97 -10.50 3.02
N PRO A 287 10.15 -10.88 3.55
CA PRO A 287 11.42 -10.31 3.10
C PRO A 287 11.57 -10.41 1.57
N GLY A 288 11.78 -9.27 0.91
CA GLY A 288 11.99 -9.19 -0.54
C GLY A 288 10.75 -8.90 -1.39
N ALA A 289 9.54 -8.83 -0.82
CA ALA A 289 8.36 -8.38 -1.54
C ALA A 289 8.49 -6.90 -1.97
N GLN A 290 8.23 -6.61 -3.23
CA GLN A 290 8.22 -5.25 -3.81
C GLN A 290 6.77 -4.83 -4.04
N ASN A 291 6.35 -3.72 -3.42
CA ASN A 291 5.01 -3.17 -3.61
C ASN A 291 5.13 -1.78 -4.24
N ALA A 292 4.17 -1.42 -5.08
CA ALA A 292 4.15 -0.14 -5.76
C ALA A 292 2.80 0.55 -5.59
N PHE A 293 2.84 1.87 -5.60
CA PHE A 293 1.72 2.78 -5.58
C PHE A 293 1.89 3.70 -6.79
N VAL A 294 0.93 3.67 -7.71
CA VAL A 294 1.05 4.40 -8.99
C VAL A 294 -0.13 5.35 -9.10
N VAL A 295 0.17 6.60 -9.47
CA VAL A 295 -0.82 7.65 -9.62
C VAL A 295 -0.64 8.33 -10.97
N SER A 296 -1.73 8.51 -11.71
CA SER A 296 -1.77 9.40 -12.86
C SER A 296 -2.78 10.52 -12.62
N ALA A 297 -2.34 11.75 -12.85
CA ALA A 297 -3.16 12.93 -12.61
C ALA A 297 -2.81 14.02 -13.63
N ARG A 298 -3.73 14.95 -13.83
CA ARG A 298 -3.49 16.15 -14.64
C ARG A 298 -3.93 17.38 -13.90
N ASP A 299 -3.36 18.50 -14.26
CA ASP A 299 -3.82 19.81 -13.81
C ASP A 299 -4.29 20.63 -15.02
N PRO A 300 -5.61 20.80 -15.20
CA PRO A 300 -6.17 21.63 -16.27
C PRO A 300 -5.79 23.13 -16.14
N GLY A 301 -5.39 23.59 -14.96
CA GLY A 301 -4.87 24.93 -14.70
C GLY A 301 -3.47 25.19 -15.27
N GLY A 302 -2.78 24.11 -15.67
CA GLY A 302 -1.51 24.16 -16.40
C GLY A 302 -0.29 24.41 -15.52
N LYS A 303 -0.39 24.25 -14.20
CA LYS A 303 0.72 24.34 -13.23
C LYS A 303 1.25 22.98 -12.79
N GLY A 304 0.60 21.90 -13.16
CA GLY A 304 1.05 20.54 -12.91
C GLY A 304 0.69 20.04 -11.51
N VAL A 305 0.78 18.73 -11.32
CA VAL A 305 0.40 18.06 -10.07
C VAL A 305 1.59 18.10 -9.12
N SER A 306 1.38 18.47 -7.85
CA SER A 306 2.44 18.55 -6.84
C SER A 306 2.54 17.31 -5.97
N SER A 307 1.40 16.72 -5.60
CA SER A 307 1.38 15.51 -4.77
C SER A 307 0.07 14.75 -4.87
N ALA A 308 0.15 13.47 -4.54
CA ALA A 308 -0.99 12.60 -4.30
C ALA A 308 -0.80 11.87 -2.97
N LEU A 309 -1.85 11.87 -2.14
CA LEU A 309 -1.86 11.24 -0.82
C LEU A 309 -3.06 10.29 -0.72
N ALA A 310 -2.81 8.99 -0.59
CA ALA A 310 -3.83 7.98 -0.29
C ALA A 310 -3.82 7.70 1.22
N LEU A 311 -4.89 8.08 1.92
CA LEU A 311 -5.06 7.88 3.36
C LEU A 311 -5.76 6.55 3.65
N PHE A 312 -5.33 5.83 4.68
CA PHE A 312 -5.87 4.55 5.12
C PHE A 312 -6.58 4.66 6.47
N ASP A 313 -7.47 3.70 6.75
CA ASP A 313 -8.22 3.59 8.00
C ASP A 313 -7.35 3.26 9.24
N ARG A 314 -6.07 2.93 9.05
CA ARG A 314 -5.10 2.61 10.11
C ARG A 314 -3.64 2.66 9.61
N GLU A 315 -2.69 2.66 10.54
CA GLU A 315 -1.25 2.74 10.27
C GLU A 315 -0.64 1.47 9.65
N LEU A 316 0.17 1.68 8.60
CA LEU A 316 1.09 0.75 7.97
C LEU A 316 2.51 0.93 8.57
N ASN A 317 3.30 -0.15 8.69
CA ASN A 317 4.66 -0.07 9.23
C ASN A 317 5.70 -0.16 8.11
N PHE A 318 6.32 0.96 7.80
CA PHE A 318 7.43 1.05 6.84
C PHE A 318 8.78 0.92 7.56
N SER A 319 9.85 0.67 6.83
CA SER A 319 11.22 0.68 7.37
C SER A 319 11.61 2.01 8.01
N GLU A 320 10.98 3.10 7.55
CA GLU A 320 11.23 4.47 8.00
C GLU A 320 10.29 4.92 9.13
N GLY A 321 9.34 4.07 9.55
CA GLY A 321 8.36 4.38 10.59
C GLY A 321 6.91 4.05 10.23
N LYS A 322 5.99 4.36 11.16
CA LYS A 322 4.56 4.14 10.97
C LYS A 322 3.90 5.33 10.28
N ARG A 323 3.02 5.05 9.31
CA ARG A 323 2.18 6.07 8.64
C ARG A 323 0.84 5.45 8.25
N ASP A 324 -0.21 6.25 8.22
CA ASP A 324 -1.54 5.89 7.73
C ASP A 324 -1.76 6.34 6.28
N ALA A 325 -0.69 6.61 5.53
CA ALA A 325 -0.77 7.14 4.17
C ALA A 325 0.33 6.61 3.25
N LEU A 326 -0.01 6.48 1.97
CA LEU A 326 0.94 6.36 0.86
C LEU A 326 0.94 7.66 0.06
N SER A 327 2.10 8.09 -0.42
CA SER A 327 2.22 9.39 -1.07
C SER A 327 3.20 9.38 -2.22
N VAL A 328 2.78 9.94 -3.35
CA VAL A 328 3.68 10.35 -4.43
C VAL A 328 3.92 11.85 -4.29
N ASN A 329 5.18 12.24 -4.08
CA ASN A 329 5.61 13.63 -4.09
C ASN A 329 7.11 13.72 -4.43
N LYS A 330 7.57 14.93 -4.76
CA LYS A 330 8.95 15.24 -5.17
C LYS A 330 10.07 14.80 -4.20
N TYR A 331 9.74 14.48 -2.94
CA TYR A 331 10.72 14.31 -1.87
C TYR A 331 10.84 12.85 -1.37
N ILE A 332 10.04 11.92 -1.88
CA ILE A 332 10.07 10.50 -1.50
C ILE A 332 10.54 9.72 -2.73
N GLY A 333 11.59 8.91 -2.59
CA GLY A 333 12.27 8.25 -3.70
C GLY A 333 11.31 7.47 -4.62
N GLY A 334 11.09 8.01 -5.82
CA GLY A 334 10.10 7.55 -6.79
C GLY A 334 10.12 8.44 -8.02
N ASP A 335 9.37 8.05 -9.04
CA ASP A 335 9.12 8.91 -10.22
C ASP A 335 8.04 9.92 -9.83
N ASP A 336 8.25 11.22 -10.05
CA ASP A 336 7.31 12.27 -9.67
C ASP A 336 6.49 12.75 -10.88
N PHE A 337 5.52 13.64 -10.65
CA PHE A 337 4.63 14.13 -11.71
C PHE A 337 5.32 15.05 -12.75
N GLU A 338 6.66 15.08 -12.84
CA GLU A 338 7.41 15.84 -13.85
C GLU A 338 7.39 15.17 -15.25
N ASP A 339 6.97 13.91 -15.36
CA ASP A 339 6.93 13.14 -16.60
C ASP A 339 5.63 13.33 -17.42
N LEU A 340 5.72 14.05 -18.56
CA LEU A 340 4.70 14.27 -19.60
C LEU A 340 3.33 14.80 -19.11
N THR A 341 2.43 15.13 -20.05
CA THR A 341 1.06 15.57 -19.74
C THR A 341 0.07 14.57 -20.37
N PRO A 342 -0.75 13.86 -19.58
CA PRO A 342 -0.91 13.96 -18.12
C PRO A 342 0.30 13.48 -17.32
N GLY A 343 0.48 14.05 -16.12
CA GLY A 343 1.58 13.74 -15.23
C GLY A 343 1.42 12.34 -14.61
N PHE A 344 2.55 11.65 -14.46
CA PHE A 344 2.60 10.28 -13.98
C PHE A 344 3.55 10.20 -12.79
N GLY A 345 3.19 9.48 -11.73
CA GLY A 345 4.07 9.34 -10.57
C GLY A 345 3.96 7.95 -9.93
N VAL A 346 5.10 7.45 -9.46
CA VAL A 346 5.26 6.09 -8.92
C VAL A 346 6.04 6.15 -7.63
N ASP A 347 5.43 5.68 -6.55
CA ASP A 347 6.10 5.40 -5.29
C ASP A 347 6.28 3.88 -5.11
N ARG A 348 7.45 3.46 -4.66
CA ARG A 348 7.76 2.05 -4.36
C ARG A 348 8.02 1.93 -2.88
N PHE A 349 7.16 1.20 -2.19
CA PHE A 349 7.19 1.11 -0.74
C PHE A 349 7.42 -0.32 -0.26
N LYS A 350 8.05 -0.44 0.91
CA LYS A 350 8.27 -1.70 1.61
C LYS A 350 7.60 -1.67 2.97
N LEU A 351 6.67 -2.60 3.18
CA LEU A 351 6.09 -2.85 4.48
C LEU A 351 6.98 -3.83 5.24
N THR A 352 7.10 -3.60 6.54
CA THR A 352 7.79 -4.49 7.46
C THR A 352 6.83 -5.54 8.01
N GLU A 353 7.37 -6.64 8.54
CA GLU A 353 6.61 -7.67 9.28
C GLU A 353 5.89 -7.12 10.53
N ALA A 354 6.23 -5.90 10.98
CA ALA A 354 5.50 -5.20 12.03
C ALA A 354 4.14 -4.66 11.56
N THR A 355 3.88 -4.60 10.24
CA THR A 355 2.57 -4.24 9.71
C THR A 355 1.56 -5.32 10.08
N VAL A 356 0.50 -4.92 10.78
CA VAL A 356 -0.55 -5.84 11.21
C VAL A 356 -1.26 -6.39 9.97
N PRO A 357 -1.30 -7.71 9.73
CA PRO A 357 -2.05 -8.27 8.61
C PRO A 357 -3.53 -7.88 8.66
N GLY A 358 -4.15 -7.67 7.51
CA GLY A 358 -5.52 -7.18 7.44
C GLY A 358 -5.82 -6.36 6.21
N THR A 359 -7.11 -6.06 6.03
CA THR A 359 -7.56 -5.11 5.01
C THR A 359 -7.38 -3.69 5.55
N TYR A 360 -6.67 -2.88 4.76
CA TYR A 360 -6.45 -1.46 4.95
C TYR A 360 -7.27 -0.74 3.89
N ASN A 361 -8.28 0.00 4.32
CA ASN A 361 -9.21 0.66 3.42
C ASN A 361 -8.75 2.09 3.22
N ILE A 362 -8.73 2.53 1.96
CA ILE A 362 -8.52 3.93 1.61
C ILE A 362 -9.72 4.70 2.13
N THR A 363 -9.48 5.72 2.95
CA THR A 363 -10.52 6.64 3.43
C THR A 363 -10.70 7.82 2.49
N SER A 364 -9.63 8.25 1.82
CA SER A 364 -9.65 9.31 0.82
C SER A 364 -8.34 9.38 0.03
N VAL A 365 -8.41 9.92 -1.18
CA VAL A 365 -7.23 10.32 -1.96
C VAL A 365 -7.25 11.82 -2.15
N ILE A 366 -6.17 12.50 -1.76
CA ILE A 366 -6.02 13.95 -1.87
C ILE A 366 -4.99 14.23 -2.96
N LEU A 367 -5.38 14.99 -3.97
CA LEU A 367 -4.45 15.57 -4.94
C LEU A 367 -4.21 17.03 -4.60
N SER A 368 -2.98 17.49 -4.80
CA SER A 368 -2.64 18.90 -4.78
C SER A 368 -1.91 19.26 -6.06
N ASP A 369 -2.18 20.44 -6.60
CA ASP A 369 -1.41 21.02 -7.70
C ASP A 369 -0.25 21.88 -7.16
N GLN A 370 0.59 22.39 -8.07
CA GLN A 370 1.64 23.35 -7.69
C GLN A 370 1.09 24.74 -7.36
N ALA A 371 -0.19 24.99 -7.65
CA ALA A 371 -0.90 26.22 -7.32
C ALA A 371 -1.41 26.26 -5.85
N GLY A 372 -1.38 25.13 -5.15
CA GLY A 372 -1.90 24.96 -3.79
C GLY A 372 -3.40 24.65 -3.73
N ASN A 373 -4.05 24.42 -4.87
CA ASN A 373 -5.42 23.91 -4.88
C ASN A 373 -5.41 22.40 -4.67
N PHE A 374 -6.49 21.87 -4.10
CA PHE A 374 -6.60 20.45 -3.80
C PHE A 374 -7.96 19.88 -4.20
N THR A 375 -7.95 18.60 -4.57
CA THR A 375 -9.16 17.79 -4.81
C THR A 375 -9.11 16.58 -3.89
N THR A 376 -10.23 16.25 -3.23
CA THR A 376 -10.36 15.04 -2.43
C THR A 376 -11.34 14.07 -3.08
N TYR A 377 -10.90 12.84 -3.28
CA TYR A 377 -11.70 11.72 -3.77
C TYR A 377 -12.08 10.80 -2.60
N THR A 378 -13.38 10.57 -2.45
CA THR A 378 -13.94 9.59 -1.51
C THR A 378 -13.80 8.16 -2.04
N PRO A 379 -13.90 7.12 -1.19
CA PRO A 379 -13.79 5.73 -1.64
C PRO A 379 -14.82 5.40 -2.73
N LEU A 380 -16.06 5.88 -2.60
CA LEU A 380 -17.09 5.68 -3.61
C LEU A 380 -16.73 6.32 -4.95
N GLN A 381 -16.17 7.53 -4.95
CA GLN A 381 -15.75 8.21 -6.19
C GLN A 381 -14.57 7.51 -6.86
N LEU A 382 -13.67 6.90 -6.09
CA LEU A 382 -12.59 6.07 -6.61
C LEU A 382 -13.16 4.77 -7.21
N GLN A 383 -14.08 4.12 -6.51
CA GLN A 383 -14.71 2.88 -6.96
C GLN A 383 -15.55 3.07 -8.23
N GLN A 384 -16.24 4.20 -8.36
CA GLN A 384 -16.95 4.60 -9.59
C GLN A 384 -16.02 4.77 -10.79
N ARG A 385 -14.71 4.94 -10.56
CA ARG A 385 -13.66 5.04 -11.58
C ARG A 385 -12.92 3.71 -11.80
N GLY A 386 -13.36 2.61 -11.16
CA GLY A 386 -12.69 1.31 -11.22
C GLY A 386 -11.38 1.25 -10.40
N ILE A 387 -11.14 2.23 -9.54
CA ILE A 387 -9.94 2.29 -8.71
C ILE A 387 -10.13 1.45 -7.46
N ASN A 388 -9.16 0.59 -7.17
CA ASN A 388 -9.14 -0.23 -5.97
C ASN A 388 -9.04 0.64 -4.70
N THR A 389 -9.94 0.42 -3.74
CA THR A 389 -10.05 1.22 -2.51
C THR A 389 -9.52 0.53 -1.26
N ALA A 390 -8.88 -0.62 -1.39
CA ALA A 390 -8.29 -1.31 -0.25
C ALA A 390 -7.07 -2.14 -0.64
N ILE A 391 -6.12 -2.27 0.28
CA ILE A 391 -5.03 -3.24 0.19
C ILE A 391 -5.21 -4.29 1.29
N THR A 392 -4.99 -5.55 0.96
CA THR A 392 -4.99 -6.63 1.95
C THR A 392 -3.54 -7.02 2.24
N VAL A 393 -3.08 -6.73 3.45
CA VAL A 393 -1.76 -7.18 3.92
C VAL A 393 -1.87 -8.65 4.32
N VAL A 394 -1.19 -9.52 3.59
CA VAL A 394 -1.19 -10.99 3.78
C VAL A 394 0.06 -11.46 4.52
N ASP A 395 0.11 -12.77 4.82
CA ASP A 395 1.09 -13.49 5.65
C ASP A 395 0.65 -13.77 7.12
N ARG A 396 -0.66 -13.68 7.39
CA ARG A 396 -1.42 -14.51 8.36
C ARG A 396 -2.71 -15.02 7.70
N PRO A 397 -3.28 -16.16 8.12
CA PRO A 397 -4.54 -16.66 7.57
C PRO A 397 -5.67 -15.65 7.81
N ALA A 398 -6.55 -15.48 6.81
CA ALA A 398 -7.74 -14.66 6.97
C ALA A 398 -8.54 -15.13 8.20
N SER A 399 -8.89 -14.19 9.08
CA SER A 399 -9.63 -14.50 10.30
C SER A 399 -11.14 -14.31 10.13
N ALA A 400 -11.58 -13.71 9.03
CA ALA A 400 -12.96 -13.44 8.69
C ALA A 400 -13.26 -13.56 7.18
N SER A 401 -14.53 -13.61 6.84
CA SER A 401 -15.03 -13.57 5.46
C SER A 401 -16.23 -12.66 5.32
N ALA A 402 -16.38 -12.03 4.15
CA ALA A 402 -17.63 -11.46 3.68
C ALA A 402 -18.08 -12.25 2.46
N THR A 403 -19.28 -12.79 2.55
CA THR A 403 -19.88 -13.63 1.52
C THR A 403 -21.19 -13.01 1.08
N PRO A 404 -21.22 -12.31 -0.08
CA PRO A 404 -22.47 -11.81 -0.65
C PRO A 404 -23.28 -12.94 -1.28
N TYR A 405 -24.61 -12.86 -1.13
CA TYR A 405 -25.55 -13.76 -1.77
C TYR A 405 -26.92 -13.10 -1.91
N GLY A 406 -27.73 -13.55 -2.87
CA GLY A 406 -29.05 -12.97 -3.14
C GLY A 406 -30.18 -13.80 -2.55
N VAL A 407 -31.12 -13.18 -1.82
CA VAL A 407 -32.33 -13.84 -1.29
C VAL A 407 -33.51 -12.87 -1.37
N ASP A 408 -34.67 -13.33 -1.87
CA ASP A 408 -35.91 -12.55 -1.93
C ASP A 408 -35.76 -11.16 -2.59
N GLY A 409 -34.91 -11.06 -3.61
CA GLY A 409 -34.63 -9.78 -4.28
C GLY A 409 -33.76 -8.81 -3.48
N GLN A 410 -33.15 -9.26 -2.37
CA GLN A 410 -32.22 -8.50 -1.54
C GLN A 410 -30.80 -9.05 -1.68
N LEU A 411 -29.81 -8.16 -1.49
CA LEU A 411 -28.43 -8.56 -1.23
C LEU A 411 -28.30 -8.86 0.27
N ARG A 412 -27.80 -10.04 0.60
CA ARG A 412 -27.29 -10.34 1.94
C ARG A 412 -25.78 -10.44 1.90
N VAL A 413 -25.12 -9.84 2.88
CA VAL A 413 -23.66 -9.98 3.07
C VAL A 413 -23.46 -10.65 4.42
N ALA A 414 -23.08 -11.92 4.40
CA ALA A 414 -22.76 -12.67 5.61
C ALA A 414 -21.31 -12.38 6.01
N LEU A 415 -21.13 -11.83 7.20
CA LEU A 415 -19.84 -11.59 7.82
C LEU A 415 -19.59 -12.65 8.89
N SER A 416 -18.57 -13.49 8.69
CA SER A 416 -18.17 -14.50 9.68
C SER A 416 -16.76 -14.21 10.17
N SER A 417 -16.44 -14.63 11.41
CA SER A 417 -15.06 -14.61 11.91
C SER A 417 -14.80 -15.82 12.80
N THR A 418 -13.59 -16.34 12.68
CA THR A 418 -13.04 -17.39 13.55
C THR A 418 -12.87 -16.94 15.00
N GLN A 419 -12.96 -15.64 15.28
CA GLN A 419 -12.84 -15.08 16.62
C GLN A 419 -14.18 -14.98 17.37
N TRP A 420 -15.27 -15.40 16.75
CA TRP A 420 -16.56 -15.51 17.43
C TRP A 420 -16.48 -16.60 18.51
N ALA A 421 -17.24 -16.44 19.58
CA ALA A 421 -17.22 -17.28 20.77
C ALA A 421 -15.89 -17.27 21.56
N SER A 422 -14.97 -16.33 21.28
CA SER A 422 -13.66 -16.33 21.94
C SER A 422 -13.72 -15.78 23.38
N GLU A 423 -14.66 -14.87 23.67
CA GLU A 423 -14.74 -14.15 24.95
C GLU A 423 -16.12 -14.23 25.62
N GLY A 424 -16.95 -15.22 25.26
CA GLY A 424 -18.26 -15.45 25.85
C GLY A 424 -19.37 -14.54 25.29
N THR A 425 -19.24 -13.22 25.46
CA THR A 425 -20.08 -12.22 24.78
C THR A 425 -19.19 -11.43 23.83
N ASP A 426 -19.40 -11.62 22.53
CA ASP A 426 -18.65 -10.90 21.52
C ASP A 426 -19.28 -9.54 21.24
N ALA A 427 -18.45 -8.51 21.10
CA ALA A 427 -18.83 -7.20 20.57
C ALA A 427 -18.33 -7.06 19.13
N PHE A 428 -19.13 -6.47 18.25
CA PHE A 428 -18.74 -6.29 16.85
C PHE A 428 -19.14 -4.94 16.31
N SER A 429 -18.39 -4.49 15.29
CA SER A 429 -18.73 -3.30 14.51
C SER A 429 -18.30 -3.46 13.08
N VAL A 430 -19.17 -3.07 12.14
CA VAL A 430 -18.90 -3.06 10.70
C VAL A 430 -19.32 -1.72 10.11
N THR A 431 -18.46 -1.14 9.28
CA THR A 431 -18.82 0.01 8.45
C THR A 431 -19.02 -0.47 7.03
N VAL A 432 -20.16 -0.14 6.44
CA VAL A 432 -20.48 -0.46 5.05
C VAL A 432 -20.83 0.80 4.28
N ALA A 433 -20.22 0.95 3.11
CA ALA A 433 -20.55 1.96 2.13
C ALA A 433 -21.28 1.33 0.94
N TYR A 434 -22.18 2.07 0.31
CA TYR A 434 -22.93 1.67 -0.87
C TYR A 434 -23.41 2.90 -1.62
N ASP A 435 -23.72 2.74 -2.91
CA ASP A 435 -24.36 3.80 -3.68
C ASP A 435 -25.83 3.96 -3.24
N ALA A 436 -26.14 5.08 -2.59
CA ALA A 436 -27.47 5.39 -2.06
C ALA A 436 -28.54 5.56 -3.15
N ALA A 437 -28.16 5.75 -4.42
CA ALA A 437 -29.10 5.83 -5.52
C ALA A 437 -29.62 4.45 -5.96
N THR A 438 -28.86 3.39 -5.69
CA THR A 438 -29.13 2.04 -6.17
C THR A 438 -29.35 1.02 -5.04
N LEU A 439 -28.88 1.31 -3.83
CA LEU A 439 -29.02 0.44 -2.65
C LEU A 439 -29.42 1.20 -1.40
N ARG A 440 -30.01 0.46 -0.45
CA ARG A 440 -30.17 0.88 0.94
C ARG A 440 -29.98 -0.30 1.89
N LEU A 441 -29.31 -0.10 3.01
CA LEU A 441 -29.36 -1.09 4.10
C LEU A 441 -30.75 -1.04 4.74
N VAL A 442 -31.45 -2.17 4.79
CA VAL A 442 -32.80 -2.27 5.37
C VAL A 442 -32.84 -3.06 6.67
N ASP A 443 -31.86 -3.94 6.89
CA ASP A 443 -31.77 -4.70 8.13
C ASP A 443 -30.31 -5.13 8.41
N ALA A 444 -30.04 -5.44 9.67
CA ALA A 444 -28.82 -6.10 10.09
C ALA A 444 -29.13 -7.01 11.28
N LEU A 445 -28.80 -8.29 11.17
CA LEU A 445 -29.14 -9.29 12.17
C LEU A 445 -28.07 -10.39 12.31
N VAL A 446 -28.13 -11.12 13.41
CA VAL A 446 -27.38 -12.37 13.60
C VAL A 446 -28.38 -13.52 13.61
N PRO A 447 -28.54 -14.26 12.50
CA PRO A 447 -29.54 -15.32 12.43
C PRO A 447 -29.33 -16.41 13.48
N GLY A 448 -30.42 -16.89 14.08
CA GLY A 448 -30.40 -18.05 14.98
C GLY A 448 -29.79 -17.82 16.36
N VAL A 449 -29.36 -16.60 16.71
CA VAL A 449 -28.78 -16.29 18.02
C VAL A 449 -29.75 -15.43 18.83
N ALA A 450 -30.45 -16.04 19.79
CA ALA A 450 -31.35 -15.32 20.67
C ALA A 450 -30.58 -14.37 21.61
N GLY A 451 -31.01 -13.10 21.70
CA GLY A 451 -30.45 -12.11 22.61
C GLY A 451 -29.29 -11.27 22.06
N SER A 452 -28.88 -11.45 20.80
CA SER A 452 -27.93 -10.55 20.14
C SER A 452 -28.55 -9.16 19.97
N GLN A 453 -27.87 -8.11 20.42
CA GLN A 453 -28.28 -6.73 20.16
C GLN A 453 -27.55 -6.21 18.94
N VAL A 454 -28.30 -5.72 17.95
CA VAL A 454 -27.77 -5.06 16.76
C VAL A 454 -28.33 -3.66 16.69
N SER A 455 -27.45 -2.70 16.40
CA SER A 455 -27.77 -1.30 16.20
C SER A 455 -27.22 -0.86 14.85
N VAL A 456 -28.00 -0.02 14.17
CA VAL A 456 -27.67 0.50 12.84
C VAL A 456 -27.70 2.02 12.93
N SER A 457 -26.64 2.67 12.48
CA SER A 457 -26.49 4.12 12.49
C SER A 457 -26.01 4.63 11.14
N VAL A 458 -26.80 5.47 10.50
CA VAL A 458 -26.43 6.12 9.23
C VAL A 458 -25.46 7.24 9.56
N THR A 459 -24.23 7.14 9.08
CA THR A 459 -23.19 8.15 9.34
C THR A 459 -23.22 9.27 8.30
N GLN A 460 -23.60 8.92 7.07
CA GLN A 460 -23.86 9.83 5.95
C GLN A 460 -24.65 9.07 4.85
N PRO A 461 -25.21 9.73 3.84
CA PRO A 461 -25.89 9.04 2.74
C PRO A 461 -24.99 7.98 2.10
N GLY A 462 -25.48 6.74 2.01
CA GLY A 462 -24.72 5.63 1.44
C GLY A 462 -23.61 5.06 2.33
N ARG A 463 -23.55 5.42 3.62
CA ARG A 463 -22.55 4.87 4.55
C ARG A 463 -23.10 4.65 5.95
N VAL A 464 -23.03 3.41 6.41
CA VAL A 464 -23.71 2.95 7.62
C VAL A 464 -22.74 2.21 8.52
N LEU A 465 -22.79 2.53 9.81
CA LEU A 465 -22.13 1.79 10.87
C LEU A 465 -23.15 0.87 11.52
N VAL A 466 -22.90 -0.43 11.48
CA VAL A 466 -23.65 -1.46 12.21
C VAL A 466 -22.78 -1.94 13.36
N SER A 467 -23.33 -1.94 14.57
CA SER A 467 -22.61 -2.40 15.76
C SER A 467 -23.50 -3.19 16.69
N GLY A 468 -22.93 -4.10 17.46
CA GLY A 468 -23.72 -4.97 18.31
C GLY A 468 -22.89 -5.80 19.27
N SER A 469 -23.60 -6.58 20.08
CA SER A 469 -22.98 -7.59 20.93
C SER A 469 -23.90 -8.77 21.19
N GLY A 470 -23.34 -9.93 21.51
CA GLY A 470 -24.10 -11.12 21.85
C GLY A 470 -23.22 -12.33 22.15
N ALA A 471 -23.81 -13.37 22.72
CA ALA A 471 -23.14 -14.67 22.86
C ALA A 471 -23.18 -15.39 21.51
N LEU A 472 -22.17 -15.17 20.67
CA LEU A 472 -22.14 -15.67 19.30
C LEU A 472 -21.37 -17.01 19.26
N PRO A 473 -21.91 -18.08 18.66
CA PRO A 473 -21.13 -19.29 18.40
C PRO A 473 -20.14 -19.05 17.24
N ALA A 474 -19.05 -19.83 17.19
CA ALA A 474 -18.02 -19.72 16.15
C ALA A 474 -18.55 -19.86 14.70
N SER A 475 -19.73 -20.45 14.53
CA SER A 475 -20.39 -20.66 13.23
C SER A 475 -21.38 -19.57 12.84
N ALA A 476 -21.67 -18.60 13.71
CA ALA A 476 -22.66 -17.60 13.38
C ALA A 476 -22.12 -16.60 12.33
N SER A 477 -23.02 -15.77 11.80
CA SER A 477 -22.68 -14.68 10.88
C SER A 477 -23.51 -13.43 11.18
N LEU A 478 -22.94 -12.25 10.92
CA LEU A 478 -23.66 -10.98 10.93
C LEU A 478 -24.14 -10.79 9.50
N GLU A 479 -25.44 -10.80 9.32
CA GLU A 479 -26.06 -10.59 8.02
C GLU A 479 -26.46 -9.13 7.88
N LEU A 480 -25.86 -8.49 6.88
CA LEU A 480 -26.28 -7.18 6.41
C LEU A 480 -27.25 -7.37 5.26
N VAL A 481 -28.43 -6.78 5.37
CA VAL A 481 -29.49 -6.91 4.36
C VAL A 481 -29.63 -5.58 3.61
N LEU A 482 -29.20 -5.57 2.36
CA LEU A 482 -29.30 -4.43 1.47
C LEU A 482 -30.39 -4.66 0.44
N GLN A 483 -31.27 -3.67 0.28
CA GLN A 483 -32.34 -3.66 -0.70
C GLN A 483 -31.90 -2.87 -1.95
N PRO A 484 -31.82 -3.53 -3.12
CA PRO A 484 -31.74 -2.83 -4.40
C PRO A 484 -32.96 -1.95 -4.60
N LEU A 485 -32.72 -0.70 -5.03
CA LEU A 485 -33.75 0.30 -5.30
C LEU A 485 -34.22 0.29 -6.76
N GLN A 486 -33.41 -0.28 -7.66
CA GLN A 486 -33.66 -0.31 -9.10
C GLN A 486 -33.58 -1.74 -9.66
N GLY A 487 -34.56 -2.59 -9.32
CA GLY A 487 -34.69 -3.94 -9.90
C GLY A 487 -33.38 -4.75 -9.90
N ASN A 488 -33.08 -5.42 -11.03
CA ASN A 488 -31.88 -6.24 -11.21
C ASN A 488 -30.68 -5.47 -11.79
N ALA A 489 -30.68 -4.13 -11.68
CA ALA A 489 -29.53 -3.33 -12.11
C ALA A 489 -28.31 -3.64 -11.23
N PRO A 490 -27.09 -3.61 -11.79
CA PRO A 490 -25.87 -3.77 -11.01
C PRO A 490 -25.77 -2.67 -9.96
N PHE A 491 -25.25 -3.03 -8.80
CA PHE A 491 -25.06 -2.11 -7.69
C PHE A 491 -23.70 -2.30 -7.02
N GLN A 492 -23.26 -1.28 -6.28
CA GLN A 492 -21.95 -1.27 -5.61
C GLN A 492 -22.09 -1.17 -4.10
N TYR A 493 -21.28 -1.94 -3.38
CA TYR A 493 -21.11 -1.81 -1.94
C TYR A 493 -19.67 -2.16 -1.53
N ALA A 494 -19.27 -1.73 -0.34
CA ALA A 494 -17.97 -2.04 0.24
C ALA A 494 -18.10 -2.24 1.75
N VAL A 495 -17.44 -3.27 2.28
CA VAL A 495 -17.25 -3.47 3.72
C VAL A 495 -15.96 -2.76 4.12
N GLU A 496 -16.08 -1.49 4.53
CA GLU A 496 -14.95 -0.62 4.87
C GLU A 496 -14.27 -1.01 6.19
N SER A 497 -14.96 -1.70 7.10
CA SER A 497 -14.30 -2.28 8.28
C SER A 497 -15.15 -3.39 8.87
N PHE A 498 -14.50 -4.41 9.44
CA PHE A 498 -15.15 -5.41 10.29
C PHE A 498 -14.27 -5.68 11.51
N ARG A 499 -14.84 -5.47 12.71
CA ARG A 499 -14.17 -5.66 13.99
C ARG A 499 -14.97 -6.61 14.86
N VAL A 500 -14.26 -7.49 15.56
CA VAL A 500 -14.79 -8.41 16.57
C VAL A 500 -13.93 -8.24 17.82
N ASN A 501 -14.56 -8.03 18.98
CA ASN A 501 -13.93 -7.78 20.27
C ASN A 501 -12.87 -6.67 20.20
N GLY A 502 -13.20 -5.59 19.49
CA GLY A 502 -12.30 -4.45 19.23
C GLY A 502 -11.18 -4.72 18.21
N SER A 503 -10.94 -5.98 17.87
CA SER A 503 -9.90 -6.40 16.93
C SER A 503 -10.39 -6.34 15.49
N SER A 504 -9.67 -5.63 14.63
CA SER A 504 -9.93 -5.62 13.19
C SER A 504 -9.67 -6.99 12.58
N GLN A 505 -10.59 -7.43 11.73
CA GLN A 505 -10.53 -8.75 11.11
C GLN A 505 -9.86 -8.67 9.73
N VAL A 506 -9.16 -9.75 9.36
CA VAL A 506 -8.59 -9.93 8.02
C VAL A 506 -9.64 -10.62 7.17
N MET A 507 -10.13 -9.94 6.13
CA MET A 507 -11.19 -10.46 5.26
C MET A 507 -10.59 -11.28 4.12
N ALA A 508 -11.04 -12.53 3.95
CA ALA A 508 -10.64 -13.39 2.83
C ALA A 508 -11.17 -12.88 1.48
N THR A 509 -12.36 -12.28 1.48
CA THR A 509 -13.13 -11.74 0.35
C THR A 509 -14.12 -10.69 0.88
N GLY A 510 -14.57 -9.72 0.08
CA GLY A 510 -15.68 -8.85 0.53
C GLY A 510 -15.91 -7.50 -0.13
N ASN A 511 -14.87 -6.87 -0.70
CA ASN A 511 -15.03 -5.60 -1.41
C ASN A 511 -15.14 -5.89 -2.90
N LEU A 512 -16.35 -6.29 -3.33
CA LEU A 512 -16.65 -6.50 -4.74
C LEU A 512 -17.15 -5.19 -5.35
N GLU A 513 -16.57 -4.81 -6.49
CA GLU A 513 -16.83 -3.51 -7.12
C GLU A 513 -18.26 -3.40 -7.65
N TYR A 514 -18.83 -4.49 -8.17
CA TYR A 514 -20.23 -4.54 -8.58
C TYR A 514 -20.84 -5.91 -8.27
N VAL A 515 -22.12 -5.94 -7.92
CA VAL A 515 -22.88 -7.18 -7.77
C VAL A 515 -24.11 -7.12 -8.65
N ARG A 516 -24.39 -8.26 -9.29
CA ARG A 516 -25.57 -8.46 -10.10
C ARG A 516 -26.23 -9.79 -9.76
N PHE A 517 -27.54 -9.74 -9.53
CA PHE A 517 -28.36 -10.92 -9.31
C PHE A 517 -29.32 -11.15 -10.48
N GLY A 518 -29.49 -12.43 -10.83
CA GLY A 518 -30.63 -12.92 -11.57
C GLY A 518 -31.90 -13.01 -10.71
N THR A 519 -32.94 -13.57 -11.30
CA THR A 519 -34.22 -13.94 -10.72
C THR A 519 -34.19 -15.41 -10.30
N ALA A 520 -35.34 -16.06 -10.09
CA ALA A 520 -35.40 -17.51 -9.89
C ALA A 520 -35.78 -18.26 -11.19
N GLY A 521 -35.81 -17.55 -12.32
CA GLY A 521 -36.06 -18.11 -13.64
C GLY A 521 -34.83 -17.97 -14.53
N ALA A 522 -34.92 -18.45 -15.77
CA ALA A 522 -33.82 -18.34 -16.73
C ALA A 522 -33.58 -16.87 -17.14
N ASP A 523 -32.40 -16.33 -16.78
CA ASP A 523 -32.04 -14.95 -17.05
C ASP A 523 -31.00 -14.80 -18.18
N VAL A 524 -31.11 -13.69 -18.92
CA VAL A 524 -30.08 -13.23 -19.85
C VAL A 524 -29.42 -11.97 -19.28
N LEU A 525 -28.20 -12.15 -18.80
CA LEU A 525 -27.44 -11.17 -18.05
C LEU A 525 -26.48 -10.43 -19.01
N THR A 526 -26.97 -9.37 -19.67
CA THR A 526 -26.24 -8.64 -20.75
C THR A 526 -25.27 -7.56 -20.30
N ASP A 527 -25.57 -6.89 -19.21
CA ASP A 527 -24.70 -5.91 -18.52
C ASP A 527 -23.75 -6.65 -17.57
N THR A 528 -22.83 -7.44 -18.14
CA THR A 528 -21.78 -8.05 -17.31
C THR A 528 -20.92 -6.96 -16.69
N VAL A 529 -20.78 -7.03 -15.37
CA VAL A 529 -19.97 -6.08 -14.61
C VAL A 529 -18.50 -6.18 -15.03
N ALA A 530 -17.78 -5.07 -15.02
CA ALA A 530 -16.35 -5.07 -15.32
C ALA A 530 -15.59 -5.96 -14.32
N ASN A 531 -15.87 -5.78 -13.02
CA ASN A 531 -15.28 -6.55 -11.94
C ASN A 531 -16.31 -6.71 -10.82
N GLY A 532 -16.51 -7.95 -10.34
CA GLY A 532 -17.59 -8.19 -9.39
C GLY A 532 -18.13 -9.61 -9.33
N LEU A 533 -19.36 -9.74 -8.84
CA LEU A 533 -20.11 -10.99 -8.78
C LEU A 533 -21.33 -10.91 -9.69
N ILE A 534 -21.53 -11.97 -10.47
CA ILE A 534 -22.81 -12.30 -11.09
C ILE A 534 -23.30 -13.59 -10.44
N ASP A 535 -24.51 -13.55 -9.91
CA ASP A 535 -25.17 -14.70 -9.32
C ASP A 535 -26.53 -14.90 -10.00
N GLY A 536 -26.65 -15.94 -10.84
CA GLY A 536 -27.85 -16.23 -11.61
C GLY A 536 -29.02 -16.72 -10.75
N ARG A 537 -28.70 -17.33 -9.60
CA ARG A 537 -29.62 -18.00 -8.66
C ARG A 537 -30.23 -19.29 -9.22
N ASP A 538 -31.55 -19.41 -9.28
CA ASP A 538 -32.22 -20.60 -9.78
C ASP A 538 -32.59 -20.36 -11.25
N GLY A 539 -32.47 -21.38 -12.09
CA GLY A 539 -32.82 -21.27 -13.49
C GLY A 539 -31.71 -21.76 -14.40
N LEU A 540 -31.84 -21.47 -15.69
CA LEU A 540 -30.79 -21.64 -16.68
C LEU A 540 -30.29 -20.25 -17.05
N ASP A 541 -29.15 -19.85 -16.50
CA ASP A 541 -28.69 -18.48 -16.57
C ASP A 541 -27.56 -18.29 -17.59
N LEU A 542 -27.68 -17.20 -18.35
CA LEU A 542 -26.77 -16.83 -19.41
C LEU A 542 -26.11 -15.48 -19.12
N ALA A 543 -24.81 -15.46 -18.87
CA ALA A 543 -24.03 -14.22 -18.81
C ALA A 543 -23.42 -13.87 -20.18
N VAL A 544 -23.60 -12.63 -20.64
CA VAL A 544 -23.14 -12.19 -21.98
C VAL A 544 -21.96 -11.26 -21.87
N PHE A 545 -20.83 -11.66 -22.42
CA PHE A 545 -19.60 -10.87 -22.50
C PHE A 545 -19.42 -10.34 -23.92
N ASP A 546 -19.20 -9.03 -24.06
CA ASP A 546 -19.18 -8.35 -25.37
C ASP A 546 -17.96 -8.68 -26.25
N GLY A 547 -16.94 -9.35 -25.70
CA GLY A 547 -15.70 -9.68 -26.41
C GLY A 547 -15.67 -11.09 -27.00
N LEU A 548 -14.64 -11.37 -27.79
CA LEU A 548 -14.35 -12.71 -28.29
C LEU A 548 -13.90 -13.64 -27.15
N ARG A 549 -14.23 -14.93 -27.20
CA ARG A 549 -13.88 -15.94 -26.19
C ARG A 549 -12.39 -15.94 -25.87
N SER A 550 -11.53 -15.72 -26.85
CA SER A 550 -10.07 -15.69 -26.70
C SER A 550 -9.53 -14.54 -25.83
N ALA A 551 -10.32 -13.49 -25.60
CA ALA A 551 -9.96 -12.36 -24.73
C ALA A 551 -10.19 -12.64 -23.23
N TYR A 552 -10.71 -13.82 -22.89
CA TYR A 552 -11.09 -14.19 -21.53
C TYR A 552 -10.43 -15.50 -21.09
N THR A 553 -10.06 -15.57 -19.82
CA THR A 553 -9.69 -16.82 -19.15
C THR A 553 -10.82 -17.21 -18.21
N ILE A 554 -11.24 -18.47 -18.24
CA ILE A 554 -12.30 -19.00 -17.38
C ILE A 554 -11.65 -20.03 -16.46
N SER A 555 -11.93 -19.94 -15.17
CA SER A 555 -11.36 -20.83 -14.16
C SER A 555 -12.43 -21.26 -13.17
N LYS A 556 -12.35 -22.51 -12.72
CA LYS A 556 -13.23 -23.02 -11.64
C LYS A 556 -12.75 -22.46 -10.31
N SER A 557 -13.68 -22.03 -9.46
CA SER A 557 -13.35 -21.53 -8.12
C SER A 557 -14.45 -21.89 -7.15
N GLY A 558 -14.17 -22.83 -6.23
CA GLY A 558 -15.18 -23.35 -5.30
C GLY A 558 -16.38 -23.95 -6.06
N SER A 559 -17.59 -23.61 -5.66
CA SER A 559 -18.82 -24.00 -6.37
C SER A 559 -19.05 -23.23 -7.68
N GLY A 560 -18.43 -22.05 -7.85
CA GLY A 560 -18.63 -21.16 -9.00
C GLY A 560 -17.49 -21.16 -10.01
N PHE A 561 -17.40 -20.07 -10.78
CA PHE A 561 -16.37 -19.82 -11.77
C PHE A 561 -15.84 -18.39 -11.65
N VAL A 562 -14.67 -18.14 -12.23
CA VAL A 562 -14.13 -16.79 -12.38
C VAL A 562 -13.74 -16.59 -13.83
N VAL A 563 -14.29 -15.53 -14.43
CA VAL A 563 -13.93 -15.03 -15.76
C VAL A 563 -12.97 -13.86 -15.58
N THR A 564 -11.77 -14.00 -16.10
CA THR A 564 -10.73 -12.96 -16.10
C THR A 564 -10.59 -12.40 -17.51
N ARG A 565 -10.72 -11.08 -17.67
CA ARG A 565 -10.58 -10.39 -18.94
C ARG A 565 -9.10 -9.98 -19.15
N GLY A 566 -8.70 -9.72 -20.39
CA GLY A 566 -7.29 -9.46 -20.74
C GLY A 566 -6.64 -8.22 -20.10
N ASP A 567 -7.45 -7.29 -19.60
CA ASP A 567 -7.07 -6.11 -18.81
C ASP A 567 -6.86 -6.43 -17.30
N GLY A 568 -7.17 -7.66 -16.87
CA GLY A 568 -7.03 -8.13 -15.48
C GLY A 568 -8.31 -8.06 -14.65
N ASP A 569 -9.40 -7.54 -15.22
CA ASP A 569 -10.72 -7.52 -14.59
C ASP A 569 -11.24 -8.93 -14.33
N ARG A 570 -11.92 -9.13 -13.18
CA ARG A 570 -12.40 -10.45 -12.75
C ARG A 570 -13.87 -10.42 -12.39
N VAL A 571 -14.63 -11.32 -13.01
CA VAL A 571 -16.05 -11.55 -12.70
C VAL A 571 -16.18 -12.94 -12.08
N VAL A 572 -16.59 -12.98 -10.81
CA VAL A 572 -17.00 -14.20 -10.12
C VAL A 572 -18.40 -14.55 -10.58
N LEU A 573 -18.62 -15.80 -10.95
CA LEU A 573 -19.90 -16.35 -11.36
C LEU A 573 -20.35 -17.39 -10.34
N SER A 574 -21.55 -17.20 -9.82
CA SER A 574 -22.27 -18.18 -9.00
C SER A 574 -23.56 -18.55 -9.72
N SER A 575 -23.93 -19.82 -9.72
CA SER A 575 -25.18 -20.30 -10.34
C SER A 575 -25.41 -19.69 -11.74
N VAL A 576 -24.40 -19.78 -12.59
CA VAL A 576 -24.50 -19.39 -14.00
C VAL A 576 -24.07 -20.59 -14.82
N GLU A 577 -24.96 -21.05 -15.69
CA GLU A 577 -24.78 -22.28 -16.46
C GLU A 577 -24.13 -22.03 -17.81
N ARG A 578 -24.27 -20.82 -18.37
CA ARG A 578 -23.84 -20.49 -19.73
C ARG A 578 -23.18 -19.11 -19.81
N LEU A 579 -22.18 -19.01 -20.67
CA LEU A 579 -21.59 -17.75 -21.09
C LEU A 579 -21.73 -17.57 -22.60
N LYS A 580 -22.05 -16.35 -23.03
CA LYS A 580 -22.05 -15.94 -24.43
C LYS A 580 -20.91 -14.98 -24.68
N PHE A 581 -20.16 -15.23 -25.74
CA PHE A 581 -19.12 -14.36 -26.29
C PHE A 581 -19.51 -13.92 -27.71
N GLY A 582 -18.75 -12.99 -28.27
CA GLY A 582 -18.97 -12.49 -29.62
C GLY A 582 -18.86 -13.56 -30.72
N ASP A 583 -18.15 -14.67 -30.45
CA ASP A 583 -17.81 -15.73 -31.40
C ASP A 583 -18.29 -17.13 -30.99
N GLY A 584 -19.00 -17.29 -29.87
CA GLY A 584 -19.49 -18.59 -29.43
C GLY A 584 -20.04 -18.63 -28.02
N MET A 585 -20.37 -19.83 -27.55
CA MET A 585 -20.90 -20.09 -26.22
C MET A 585 -19.92 -20.91 -25.39
N HIS A 586 -20.04 -20.82 -24.07
CA HIS A 586 -19.27 -21.60 -23.12
C HIS A 586 -20.18 -22.16 -22.03
N ALA A 587 -20.12 -23.48 -21.80
CA ALA A 587 -20.95 -24.17 -20.83
C ALA A 587 -20.21 -24.32 -19.49
N LEU A 588 -20.92 -24.08 -18.38
CA LEU A 588 -20.39 -24.15 -17.01
C LEU A 588 -21.09 -25.21 -16.14
N ASP A 589 -22.19 -25.79 -16.61
CA ASP A 589 -23.00 -26.81 -15.91
C ASP A 589 -22.38 -28.22 -16.03
N LEU A 590 -21.25 -28.41 -15.37
CA LEU A 590 -20.47 -29.66 -15.44
C LEU A 590 -21.21 -30.89 -14.88
N ASP A 591 -22.19 -30.67 -13.99
CA ASP A 591 -23.06 -31.73 -13.46
C ASP A 591 -24.44 -31.74 -14.13
N GLY A 592 -24.78 -30.68 -14.87
CA GLY A 592 -26.05 -30.51 -15.57
C GLY A 592 -26.05 -31.07 -16.98
N ALA A 593 -26.94 -30.56 -17.83
CA ALA A 593 -27.12 -31.04 -19.20
C ALA A 593 -25.83 -30.99 -20.02
N GLY A 594 -25.04 -29.91 -19.89
CA GLY A 594 -23.75 -29.77 -20.57
C GLY A 594 -22.79 -30.90 -20.26
N GLY A 595 -22.51 -31.12 -18.97
CA GLY A 595 -21.63 -32.20 -18.53
C GLY A 595 -22.14 -33.60 -18.88
N GLN A 596 -23.44 -33.84 -18.70
CA GLN A 596 -24.07 -35.13 -19.02
C GLN A 596 -23.94 -35.49 -20.51
N VAL A 597 -24.22 -34.56 -21.41
CA VAL A 597 -24.07 -34.80 -22.86
C VAL A 597 -22.60 -35.00 -23.22
N TYR A 598 -21.69 -34.22 -22.65
CA TYR A 598 -20.25 -34.35 -22.90
C TYR A 598 -19.76 -35.76 -22.50
N ARG A 599 -20.12 -36.21 -21.30
CA ARG A 599 -19.80 -37.55 -20.79
C ARG A 599 -20.41 -38.65 -21.65
N LEU A 600 -21.61 -38.42 -22.19
CA LEU A 600 -22.29 -39.39 -23.05
C LEU A 600 -21.59 -39.54 -24.41
N TYR A 601 -21.07 -38.46 -25.00
CA TYR A 601 -20.23 -38.52 -26.20
C TYR A 601 -18.96 -39.32 -25.95
N GLN A 602 -18.28 -39.10 -24.83
CA GLN A 602 -17.09 -39.85 -24.48
C GLN A 602 -17.42 -41.33 -24.24
N ALA A 603 -18.48 -41.64 -23.50
CA ALA A 603 -18.87 -43.02 -23.22
C ALA A 603 -19.29 -43.78 -24.49
N ALA A 604 -20.10 -43.15 -25.34
CA ALA A 604 -20.62 -43.78 -26.55
C ALA A 604 -19.59 -43.84 -27.69
N PHE A 605 -18.75 -42.80 -27.84
CA PHE A 605 -17.92 -42.63 -29.03
C PHE A 605 -16.43 -42.48 -28.75
N ASP A 606 -15.98 -42.52 -27.48
CA ASP A 606 -14.57 -42.40 -27.08
C ASP A 606 -13.87 -41.19 -27.72
N ARG A 607 -14.57 -40.05 -27.69
CA ARG A 607 -14.06 -38.77 -28.19
C ARG A 607 -14.76 -37.61 -27.50
N LYS A 608 -14.12 -36.45 -27.51
CA LYS A 608 -14.79 -35.19 -27.19
C LYS A 608 -15.88 -34.87 -28.22
N PRO A 609 -17.01 -34.28 -27.82
CA PRO A 609 -18.01 -33.79 -28.77
C PRO A 609 -17.49 -32.64 -29.63
N GLU A 610 -18.09 -32.47 -30.80
CA GLU A 610 -18.02 -31.21 -31.53
C GLU A 610 -18.97 -30.16 -30.92
N GLY A 611 -18.58 -28.88 -30.96
CA GLY A 611 -19.33 -27.78 -30.35
C GLY A 611 -20.79 -27.70 -30.79
N ALA A 612 -21.08 -27.80 -32.09
CA ALA A 612 -22.45 -27.77 -32.60
C ALA A 612 -23.29 -29.00 -32.18
N GLY A 613 -22.65 -30.17 -32.04
CA GLY A 613 -23.31 -31.40 -31.64
C GLY A 613 -23.74 -31.36 -30.17
N VAL A 614 -22.80 -31.00 -29.29
CA VAL A 614 -23.10 -30.87 -27.86
C VAL A 614 -24.11 -29.75 -27.59
N GLY A 615 -23.99 -28.60 -28.28
CA GLY A 615 -24.94 -27.49 -28.16
C GLY A 615 -26.38 -27.88 -28.50
N TRP A 616 -26.57 -28.64 -29.57
CA TRP A 616 -27.91 -29.10 -29.99
C TRP A 616 -28.56 -30.07 -28.99
N TRP A 617 -27.78 -30.97 -28.40
CA TRP A 617 -28.28 -31.91 -27.39
C TRP A 617 -28.53 -31.23 -26.05
N MET A 618 -27.65 -30.32 -25.64
CA MET A 618 -27.85 -29.48 -24.46
C MET A 618 -29.16 -28.72 -24.55
N GLN A 619 -29.42 -28.05 -25.67
CA GLN A 619 -30.67 -27.32 -25.87
C GLN A 619 -31.90 -28.23 -25.68
N ARG A 620 -31.89 -29.46 -26.21
CA ARG A 620 -33.01 -30.40 -26.02
C ARG A 620 -33.19 -30.83 -24.57
N MET A 621 -32.09 -31.02 -23.85
CA MET A 621 -32.14 -31.39 -22.44
C MET A 621 -32.61 -30.22 -21.57
N ASP A 622 -32.19 -29.00 -21.89
CA ASP A 622 -32.67 -27.76 -21.29
C ASP A 622 -34.19 -27.59 -21.54
N GLU A 623 -34.71 -28.06 -22.68
CA GLU A 623 -36.14 -28.14 -23.02
C GLU A 623 -36.88 -29.38 -22.42
N GLY A 624 -36.20 -30.18 -21.59
CA GLY A 624 -36.80 -31.30 -20.84
C GLY A 624 -36.63 -32.69 -21.43
N THR A 625 -35.81 -32.86 -22.48
CA THR A 625 -35.47 -34.20 -22.98
C THR A 625 -34.61 -34.96 -21.96
N PRO A 626 -34.99 -36.16 -21.52
CA PRO A 626 -34.18 -36.89 -20.54
C PRO A 626 -32.91 -37.47 -21.18
N LEU A 627 -31.83 -37.55 -20.40
CA LEU A 627 -30.54 -38.10 -20.84
C LEU A 627 -30.65 -39.50 -21.47
N LEU A 628 -31.55 -40.35 -20.95
CA LEU A 628 -31.80 -41.68 -21.49
C LEU A 628 -32.29 -41.66 -22.95
N SER A 629 -33.13 -40.68 -23.31
CA SER A 629 -33.57 -40.51 -24.70
C SER A 629 -32.43 -40.11 -25.62
N VAL A 630 -31.51 -39.26 -25.13
CA VAL A 630 -30.28 -38.88 -25.85
C VAL A 630 -29.40 -40.11 -26.06
N ALA A 631 -29.20 -40.93 -25.02
CA ALA A 631 -28.44 -42.18 -25.10
C ALA A 631 -29.01 -43.16 -26.15
N ARG A 632 -30.34 -43.31 -26.20
CA ARG A 632 -31.00 -44.11 -27.26
C ARG A 632 -30.72 -43.56 -28.65
N SER A 633 -30.77 -42.25 -28.83
CA SER A 633 -30.42 -41.62 -30.12
C SER A 633 -28.95 -41.82 -30.50
N PHE A 634 -28.04 -41.85 -29.52
CA PHE A 634 -26.62 -42.12 -29.78
C PHE A 634 -26.43 -43.57 -30.24
N LEU A 635 -27.03 -44.54 -29.56
CA LEU A 635 -26.97 -45.96 -29.95
C LEU A 635 -27.59 -46.23 -31.33
N ALA A 636 -28.66 -45.49 -31.68
CA ALA A 636 -29.31 -45.58 -32.99
C ALA A 636 -28.64 -44.71 -34.08
N SER A 637 -27.54 -44.01 -33.75
CA SER A 637 -26.89 -43.12 -34.69
C SER A 637 -26.04 -43.90 -35.70
N GLY A 638 -25.97 -43.39 -36.93
CA GLY A 638 -25.03 -43.94 -37.92
C GLY A 638 -23.56 -43.80 -37.50
N GLU A 639 -23.23 -42.95 -36.52
CA GLU A 639 -21.89 -42.90 -35.94
C GLU A 639 -21.60 -44.13 -35.07
N PHE A 640 -22.55 -44.53 -34.23
CA PHE A 640 -22.42 -45.72 -33.40
C PHE A 640 -22.30 -46.98 -34.26
N GLU A 641 -23.16 -47.11 -35.27
CA GLU A 641 -23.10 -48.21 -36.24
C GLU A 641 -21.76 -48.26 -36.99
N ARG A 642 -21.21 -47.10 -37.39
CA ARG A 642 -19.89 -47.06 -38.04
C ARG A 642 -18.75 -47.48 -37.11
N LYS A 643 -18.85 -47.17 -35.82
CA LYS A 643 -17.79 -47.46 -34.84
C LYS A 643 -17.83 -48.89 -34.32
N TYR A 644 -19.02 -49.45 -34.08
CA TYR A 644 -19.17 -50.76 -33.44
C TYR A 644 -19.87 -51.82 -34.31
N GLY A 645 -20.34 -51.45 -35.49
CA GLY A 645 -21.14 -52.32 -36.37
C GLY A 645 -22.65 -52.18 -36.13
N VAL A 646 -23.43 -52.79 -37.02
CA VAL A 646 -24.89 -52.88 -36.88
C VAL A 646 -25.21 -53.91 -35.81
N ASP A 647 -25.89 -53.48 -34.75
CA ASP A 647 -26.29 -54.31 -33.58
C ASP A 647 -25.15 -55.20 -33.03
N PRO A 648 -24.10 -54.61 -32.41
CA PRO A 648 -23.02 -55.39 -31.82
C PRO A 648 -23.55 -56.37 -30.78
N ASP A 649 -22.90 -57.53 -30.62
CA ASP A 649 -23.25 -58.47 -29.54
C ASP A 649 -22.99 -57.86 -28.15
N SER A 650 -23.53 -58.51 -27.11
CA SER A 650 -23.48 -57.95 -25.74
C SER A 650 -22.05 -57.90 -25.21
N GLU A 651 -21.22 -58.86 -25.59
CA GLU A 651 -19.81 -58.97 -25.24
C GLU A 651 -19.00 -57.80 -25.83
N SER A 652 -19.20 -57.51 -27.12
CA SER A 652 -18.54 -56.42 -27.84
C SER A 652 -19.00 -55.06 -27.34
N PHE A 653 -20.32 -54.88 -27.14
CA PHE A 653 -20.89 -53.65 -26.57
C PHE A 653 -20.33 -53.36 -25.18
N LEU A 654 -20.36 -54.35 -24.28
CA LEU A 654 -19.87 -54.17 -22.92
C LEU A 654 -18.37 -53.90 -22.88
N THR A 655 -17.58 -54.62 -23.70
CA THR A 655 -16.13 -54.39 -23.81
C THR A 655 -15.81 -52.97 -24.30
N ALA A 656 -16.60 -52.44 -25.25
CA ALA A 656 -16.46 -51.07 -25.71
C ALA A 656 -16.74 -50.06 -24.59
N LEU A 657 -17.81 -50.23 -23.80
CA LEU A 657 -18.10 -49.34 -22.66
C LEU A 657 -16.95 -49.32 -21.64
N TYR A 658 -16.43 -50.48 -21.25
CA TYR A 658 -15.26 -50.55 -20.35
C TYR A 658 -14.02 -49.83 -20.94
N THR A 659 -13.80 -49.98 -22.24
CA THR A 659 -12.66 -49.36 -22.92
C THR A 659 -12.80 -47.84 -22.99
N ASN A 660 -13.97 -47.34 -23.33
CA ASN A 660 -14.23 -45.92 -23.55
C ASN A 660 -14.35 -45.12 -22.24
N VAL A 661 -14.93 -45.73 -21.21
CA VAL A 661 -15.35 -45.05 -19.97
C VAL A 661 -14.35 -45.26 -18.85
N LEU A 662 -13.73 -46.43 -18.79
CA LEU A 662 -12.85 -46.81 -17.69
C LEU A 662 -11.40 -46.94 -18.16
N HIS A 663 -11.15 -46.86 -19.47
CA HIS A 663 -9.82 -46.97 -20.08
C HIS A 663 -9.00 -48.17 -19.58
N ARG A 664 -9.70 -49.27 -19.24
CA ARG A 664 -9.12 -50.50 -18.70
C ARG A 664 -9.85 -51.73 -19.21
N ALA A 665 -9.20 -52.88 -19.10
CA ALA A 665 -9.86 -54.16 -19.33
C ALA A 665 -11.00 -54.36 -18.31
N PRO A 666 -12.10 -55.01 -18.70
CA PRO A 666 -13.17 -55.34 -17.77
C PRO A 666 -12.68 -56.19 -16.61
N ASP A 667 -13.09 -55.84 -15.40
CA ASP A 667 -12.89 -56.73 -14.25
C ASP A 667 -13.78 -57.97 -14.42
N PRO A 668 -13.27 -59.18 -14.09
CA PRO A 668 -14.00 -60.43 -14.41
C PRO A 668 -15.41 -60.49 -13.80
N ASP A 669 -15.57 -60.03 -12.56
CA ASP A 669 -16.82 -60.13 -11.82
C ASP A 669 -17.86 -59.11 -12.31
N GLY A 670 -17.47 -57.85 -12.50
CA GLY A 670 -18.35 -56.81 -13.04
C GLY A 670 -18.74 -57.09 -14.49
N TYR A 671 -17.80 -57.58 -15.31
CA TYR A 671 -18.10 -57.99 -16.69
C TYR A 671 -19.12 -59.12 -16.72
N ALA A 672 -18.94 -60.16 -15.88
CA ALA A 672 -19.88 -61.28 -15.80
C ALA A 672 -21.28 -60.83 -15.33
N TYR A 673 -21.34 -59.90 -14.37
CA TYR A 673 -22.60 -59.32 -13.90
C TYR A 673 -23.34 -58.58 -15.00
N TRP A 674 -22.69 -57.63 -15.66
CA TRP A 674 -23.33 -56.82 -16.71
C TRP A 674 -23.70 -57.64 -17.94
N LEU A 675 -22.86 -58.61 -18.33
CA LEU A 675 -23.17 -59.52 -19.44
C LEU A 675 -24.40 -60.38 -19.13
N LYS A 676 -24.55 -60.86 -17.89
CA LYS A 676 -25.76 -61.57 -17.44
C LYS A 676 -27.00 -60.67 -17.52
N SER A 677 -26.88 -59.41 -17.10
CA SER A 677 -27.97 -58.43 -17.17
C SER A 677 -28.39 -58.14 -18.62
N LEU A 678 -27.43 -57.90 -19.51
CA LEU A 678 -27.70 -57.68 -20.95
C LEU A 678 -28.38 -58.90 -21.60
N ARG A 679 -27.93 -60.12 -21.28
CA ARG A 679 -28.56 -61.37 -21.74
C ARG A 679 -29.97 -61.58 -21.16
N ALA A 680 -30.31 -60.89 -20.08
CA ALA A 680 -31.66 -60.83 -19.50
C ALA A 680 -32.50 -59.65 -20.03
N ASN A 681 -32.12 -59.05 -21.17
CA ASN A 681 -32.78 -57.92 -21.83
C ASN A 681 -32.73 -56.60 -21.04
N PHE A 682 -31.67 -56.35 -20.27
CA PHE A 682 -31.41 -55.02 -19.71
C PHE A 682 -31.22 -53.99 -20.83
N ASP A 683 -31.79 -52.78 -20.68
CA ASP A 683 -31.72 -51.73 -21.71
C ASP A 683 -30.27 -51.25 -21.90
N ARG A 684 -29.75 -51.37 -23.13
CA ARG A 684 -28.40 -50.92 -23.48
C ARG A 684 -28.23 -49.41 -23.31
N ALA A 685 -29.27 -48.62 -23.56
CA ALA A 685 -29.20 -47.17 -23.35
C ALA A 685 -29.12 -46.82 -21.87
N GLU A 686 -29.82 -47.57 -21.02
CA GLU A 686 -29.72 -47.41 -19.57
C GLU A 686 -28.33 -47.83 -19.08
N LEU A 687 -27.75 -48.90 -19.62
CA LEU A 687 -26.38 -49.29 -19.30
C LEU A 687 -25.36 -48.23 -19.71
N LEU A 688 -25.51 -47.66 -20.90
CA LEU A 688 -24.66 -46.56 -21.37
C LEU A 688 -24.74 -45.34 -20.43
N VAL A 689 -25.94 -44.96 -19.99
CA VAL A 689 -26.10 -43.87 -19.01
C VAL A 689 -25.42 -44.21 -17.68
N LEU A 690 -25.58 -45.44 -17.18
CA LEU A 690 -24.94 -45.88 -15.92
C LEU A 690 -23.41 -45.83 -15.99
N PHE A 691 -22.82 -46.21 -17.12
CA PHE A 691 -21.38 -46.09 -17.33
C PHE A 691 -20.96 -44.62 -17.48
N SER A 692 -21.70 -43.84 -18.28
CA SER A 692 -21.43 -42.42 -18.54
C SER A 692 -21.47 -41.58 -17.25
N GLU A 693 -22.43 -41.84 -16.37
CA GLU A 693 -22.62 -41.13 -15.10
C GLU A 693 -21.95 -41.84 -13.92
N SER A 694 -21.12 -42.86 -14.18
CA SER A 694 -20.33 -43.50 -13.13
C SER A 694 -19.35 -42.49 -12.51
N ALA A 695 -19.11 -42.60 -11.20
CA ALA A 695 -18.19 -41.68 -10.50
C ALA A 695 -16.78 -41.67 -11.13
N GLU A 696 -16.35 -42.81 -11.68
CA GLU A 696 -15.08 -42.94 -12.39
C GLU A 696 -15.06 -42.09 -13.67
N ASN A 697 -16.06 -42.22 -14.54
CA ASN A 697 -16.14 -41.43 -15.77
C ASN A 697 -16.32 -39.94 -15.48
N VAL A 698 -17.19 -39.59 -14.54
CA VAL A 698 -17.40 -38.19 -14.13
C VAL A 698 -16.07 -37.57 -13.71
N ALA A 699 -15.28 -38.25 -12.88
CA ALA A 699 -13.97 -37.76 -12.46
C ALA A 699 -12.98 -37.63 -13.62
N GLN A 700 -12.95 -38.59 -14.55
CA GLN A 700 -12.07 -38.56 -15.72
C GLN A 700 -12.42 -37.39 -16.67
N VAL A 701 -13.70 -37.21 -16.98
CA VAL A 701 -14.16 -36.15 -17.87
C VAL A 701 -13.98 -34.78 -17.22
N LEU A 702 -14.29 -34.67 -15.92
CA LEU A 702 -14.16 -33.41 -15.18
C LEU A 702 -12.74 -32.86 -15.27
N ALA A 703 -11.70 -33.69 -15.28
CA ALA A 703 -10.32 -33.23 -15.45
C ALA A 703 -10.10 -32.44 -16.77
N THR A 704 -10.89 -32.72 -17.81
CA THR A 704 -10.80 -32.07 -19.12
C THR A 704 -11.72 -30.86 -19.27
N ILE A 705 -12.87 -30.86 -18.60
CA ILE A 705 -13.89 -29.79 -18.69
C ILE A 705 -14.04 -28.99 -17.40
N GLN A 706 -13.11 -29.10 -16.44
CA GLN A 706 -13.19 -28.44 -15.14
C GLN A 706 -13.44 -26.93 -15.22
N HIS A 707 -13.02 -26.28 -16.31
CA HIS A 707 -13.19 -24.84 -16.53
C HIS A 707 -14.36 -24.50 -17.46
N GLY A 708 -15.22 -25.48 -17.76
CA GLY A 708 -16.23 -25.41 -18.81
C GLY A 708 -15.70 -25.84 -20.18
N PHE A 709 -16.57 -25.78 -21.18
CA PHE A 709 -16.23 -26.12 -22.57
C PHE A 709 -16.98 -25.25 -23.58
N ASP A 710 -16.33 -24.97 -24.71
CA ASP A 710 -16.90 -24.15 -25.79
C ASP A 710 -17.90 -24.95 -26.64
N TYR A 711 -18.97 -24.30 -27.08
CA TYR A 711 -19.98 -24.85 -28.00
C TYR A 711 -20.60 -23.74 -28.87
N VAL A 712 -21.45 -24.14 -29.84
CA VAL A 712 -22.12 -23.22 -30.79
C VAL A 712 -23.61 -23.47 -30.81
#